data_AF-A0A0M8WS66-F1
#
_entry.id   AF-A0A0M8WS66-F1
#
_cell.length_a   1.000
_cell.length_b   1.000
_cell.length_c   1.000
_cell.angle_alpha   90.00
_cell.angle_beta   90.00
_cell.angle_gamma   90.00
#
_symmetry.space_group_name_H-M   'P 1'
#
loop_
_entity.id
_entity.type
_entity.pdbx_description
1 polymer ?
#
loop_
_entity_poly.entity_id
_entity_poly.type
_entity_poly.pdbx_seq_one_letter_code
_entity_poly.pdbx_strand_id
1 'polypeptide(L)'
;MAAGPAAIANASRQGAAPVRIMALGDSITGSPGCWRALLWKHLQDTGHTGVDFVGSLPASGCGFTYDGEHEGHGGILATNIVRDNQLPGWLSSARPDVVLMHLGTNDVWNNIPAQTILSAYTTMLGQMRASNPAVKLVVAQIIPMNPSGCSACGQRVVELNNAIPAWARANSTAASPITVVDQWTGFSTATDTTDGVHPNSTTGIQKIEARWYPAVVAALGAQPPGLHVEGTRVVEGNGATFVMRGVNHAHVWYPTQTRAFADMKSFGTNTVRVVLGSGQRWGPTPAAEVSSVIALCKQNRLICVLEVHDTTGYGEQSGAASLDQAATYWTGVASALQGQEDYVVINLGNEPFGNNAQVSATWASATSSAVSRLRGAGLRHLVMADAPMWGQDWQNIMRDNAAAVFNADPLRNTVFSIHMYGVYDTAAEVNAYFDAFRTAGLPLVVGEFGHKHSDGDPDEDTIMAQAQARGLGYLGWSWSGNSAEVGYLDMTNSFDPASLTPWGERFLNGANGIRQTSKEATVFGGGGPGDTRPPSTPGTPVASAVTAGGLTLTWPASTDDVGVTGYDVFRALGSGSFALVGSTATTSYTDTGLTPSTTYRYQVRARDAAGNVSATSPALSVTTGAGGGTGTCKVAYSASNWGGGNGFTAGVTITNTGTGAIDGWTLAFGYANGQQVTPPGWGATLAQSGGNVTATNLAWNRALAPNASVSIGFNGTFSGSNPAPASFTLNGQACTTG
;
A
#
# COMPACT_ATOMS: atom_id res chain seq x y z
N MET A 1 44.83 19.19 40.10
CA MET A 1 45.45 18.87 38.80
C MET A 1 44.59 17.81 38.15
N ALA A 2 44.08 18.10 36.96
CA ALA A 2 43.05 17.34 36.27
C ALA A 2 43.59 16.01 35.72
N ALA A 3 42.80 14.94 35.88
CA ALA A 3 42.97 13.69 35.14
C ALA A 3 42.41 13.89 33.73
N GLY A 4 43.23 13.60 32.71
CA GLY A 4 42.87 13.74 31.30
C GLY A 4 41.85 12.70 30.83
N PRO A 5 41.04 13.00 29.80
CA PRO A 5 40.06 12.06 29.28
C PRO A 5 40.73 11.02 28.39
N ALA A 6 40.42 9.74 28.64
CA ALA A 6 40.75 8.64 27.75
C ALA A 6 39.95 8.75 26.45
N ALA A 7 40.64 8.69 25.31
CA ALA A 7 40.03 8.65 24.00
C ALA A 7 39.23 7.36 23.82
N ILE A 8 37.93 7.51 23.53
CA ILE A 8 37.05 6.41 23.13
C ILE A 8 37.36 6.12 21.66
N ALA A 9 37.96 4.96 21.40
CA ALA A 9 38.14 4.46 20.04
C ALA A 9 36.75 4.11 19.46
N ASN A 10 36.41 4.71 18.32
CA ASN A 10 35.24 4.34 17.53
C ASN A 10 35.39 2.89 17.04
N ALA A 11 34.65 1.96 17.65
CA ALA A 11 34.42 0.64 17.08
C ALA A 11 33.46 0.78 15.89
N SER A 12 33.97 0.60 14.69
CA SER A 12 33.18 0.40 13.47
C SER A 12 32.23 -0.80 13.65
N ARG A 13 30.95 -0.63 13.30
CA ARG A 13 29.96 -1.72 13.23
C ARG A 13 30.45 -2.81 12.25
N GLN A 14 30.84 -3.98 12.75
CA GLN A 14 31.00 -5.19 11.95
C GLN A 14 29.62 -5.66 11.46
N GLY A 15 29.46 -5.91 10.17
CA GLY A 15 28.26 -6.55 9.61
C GLY A 15 28.09 -7.99 10.12
N ALA A 16 26.85 -8.51 10.07
CA ALA A 16 26.56 -9.89 10.42
C ALA A 16 27.38 -10.87 9.54
N ALA A 17 27.85 -11.97 10.13
CA ALA A 17 28.60 -13.00 9.40
C ALA A 17 27.70 -13.68 8.35
N PRO A 18 28.25 -14.07 7.18
CA PRO A 18 27.48 -14.76 6.16
C PRO A 18 27.01 -16.14 6.66
N VAL A 19 25.85 -16.58 6.17
CA VAL A 19 25.29 -17.91 6.43
C VAL A 19 26.11 -18.95 5.67
N ARG A 20 26.66 -19.92 6.39
CA ARG A 20 27.58 -20.92 5.83
C ARG A 20 26.80 -22.11 5.27
N ILE A 21 26.90 -22.35 3.96
CA ILE A 21 26.17 -23.40 3.24
C ILE A 21 27.13 -24.52 2.84
N MET A 22 26.98 -25.72 3.40
CA MET A 22 27.74 -26.89 2.97
C MET A 22 26.92 -27.75 2.00
N ALA A 23 27.37 -27.88 0.76
CA ALA A 23 26.85 -28.90 -0.14
C ALA A 23 27.56 -30.25 0.13
N LEU A 24 26.85 -31.20 0.73
CA LEU A 24 27.33 -32.53 1.09
C LEU A 24 26.76 -33.58 0.15
N GLY A 25 27.62 -34.44 -0.43
CA GLY A 25 27.10 -35.50 -1.28
C GLY A 25 28.14 -36.35 -1.98
N ASP A 26 27.65 -37.12 -2.95
CA ASP A 26 28.46 -37.98 -3.79
C ASP A 26 28.92 -37.27 -5.09
N SER A 27 29.08 -38.01 -6.19
CA SER A 27 29.50 -37.44 -7.47
C SER A 27 28.50 -36.41 -8.00
N ILE A 28 27.19 -36.57 -7.79
CA ILE A 28 26.20 -35.58 -8.28
C ILE A 28 26.41 -34.22 -7.61
N THR A 29 26.85 -34.24 -6.34
CA THR A 29 27.34 -33.04 -5.68
C THR A 29 28.66 -32.64 -6.33
N GLY A 30 29.71 -33.45 -6.28
CA GLY A 30 31.06 -33.05 -6.72
C GLY A 30 31.21 -32.66 -8.19
N SER A 31 30.81 -33.52 -9.12
CA SER A 31 31.00 -33.41 -10.57
C SER A 31 29.92 -34.18 -11.35
N PRO A 32 29.16 -33.57 -12.27
CA PRO A 32 29.34 -32.25 -12.89
C PRO A 32 28.67 -31.13 -12.06
N GLY A 33 29.48 -30.45 -11.25
CA GLY A 33 29.04 -29.66 -10.09
C GLY A 33 28.59 -28.22 -10.37
N CYS A 34 28.19 -27.88 -11.60
CA CYS A 34 27.82 -26.50 -11.94
C CYS A 34 26.43 -26.08 -11.44
N TRP A 35 25.61 -26.99 -10.94
CA TRP A 35 24.35 -26.61 -10.30
C TRP A 35 24.60 -25.74 -9.06
N ARG A 36 25.71 -25.93 -8.34
CA ARG A 36 26.12 -25.04 -7.24
C ARG A 36 26.46 -23.65 -7.74
N ALA A 37 27.16 -23.56 -8.88
CA ALA A 37 27.50 -22.27 -9.47
C ALA A 37 26.24 -21.50 -9.86
N LEU A 38 25.27 -22.19 -10.50
CA LEU A 38 23.98 -21.61 -10.84
C LEU A 38 23.19 -21.23 -9.59
N LEU A 39 23.19 -22.07 -8.55
CA LEU A 39 22.50 -21.81 -7.28
C LEU A 39 23.08 -20.59 -6.57
N TRP A 40 24.39 -20.52 -6.43
CA TRP A 40 25.09 -19.36 -5.88
C TRP A 40 24.74 -18.12 -6.69
N LYS A 41 24.85 -18.18 -8.03
CA LYS A 41 24.51 -17.05 -8.89
C LYS A 41 23.06 -16.61 -8.69
N HIS A 42 22.12 -17.54 -8.64
CA HIS A 42 20.71 -17.23 -8.43
C HIS A 42 20.49 -16.58 -7.06
N LEU A 43 21.11 -17.08 -5.99
CA LEU A 43 21.09 -16.46 -4.66
C LEU A 43 21.66 -15.03 -4.69
N GLN A 44 22.80 -14.81 -5.34
CA GLN A 44 23.39 -13.47 -5.47
C GLN A 44 22.47 -12.53 -6.27
N ASP A 45 21.96 -13.00 -7.41
CA ASP A 45 21.09 -12.22 -8.30
C ASP A 45 19.76 -11.84 -7.63
N THR A 46 19.31 -12.60 -6.63
CA THR A 46 18.07 -12.35 -5.87
C THR A 46 18.29 -11.74 -4.49
N GLY A 47 19.49 -11.24 -4.22
CA GLY A 47 19.78 -10.45 -3.01
C GLY A 47 20.17 -11.26 -1.78
N HIS A 48 20.32 -12.58 -1.89
CA HIS A 48 20.87 -13.43 -0.83
C HIS A 48 22.41 -13.41 -0.83
N THR A 49 22.99 -12.21 -0.78
CA THR A 49 24.45 -12.01 -0.90
C THR A 49 25.24 -12.31 0.37
N GLY A 50 24.56 -12.56 1.48
CA GLY A 50 25.16 -12.89 2.78
C GLY A 50 25.36 -14.39 2.98
N VAL A 51 25.80 -15.10 1.96
CA VAL A 51 26.04 -16.55 2.00
C VAL A 51 27.51 -16.86 1.74
N ASP A 52 27.98 -17.98 2.29
CA ASP A 52 29.35 -18.49 2.17
C ASP A 52 29.26 -20.00 1.93
N PHE A 53 29.54 -20.48 0.71
CA PHE A 53 29.63 -21.92 0.45
C PHE A 53 30.90 -22.47 1.07
N VAL A 54 30.77 -23.60 1.78
CA VAL A 54 31.86 -24.14 2.60
C VAL A 54 32.04 -25.63 2.39
N GLY A 55 33.30 -26.07 2.45
CA GLY A 55 33.68 -27.48 2.33
C GLY A 55 35.17 -27.64 2.09
N SER A 56 35.65 -28.88 2.11
CA SER A 56 37.07 -29.17 1.91
C SER A 56 37.52 -29.15 0.44
N LEU A 57 36.58 -29.26 -0.49
CA LEU A 57 36.85 -29.28 -1.93
C LEU A 57 36.59 -27.91 -2.57
N PRO A 58 37.45 -27.47 -3.51
CA PRO A 58 37.32 -26.17 -4.15
C PRO A 58 36.18 -26.14 -5.18
N ALA A 59 35.73 -24.93 -5.52
CA ALA A 59 34.81 -24.69 -6.63
C ALA A 59 35.35 -25.27 -7.96
N SER A 60 34.45 -25.82 -8.78
CA SER A 60 34.77 -26.33 -10.13
C SER A 60 34.59 -25.23 -11.18
N GLY A 61 35.30 -25.31 -12.31
CA GLY A 61 35.13 -24.31 -13.38
C GLY A 61 33.77 -24.39 -14.08
N CYS A 62 32.97 -23.32 -14.03
CA CYS A 62 31.61 -23.26 -14.61
C CYS A 62 31.38 -22.04 -15.53
N GLY A 63 32.44 -21.44 -16.05
CA GLY A 63 32.37 -20.30 -16.97
C GLY A 63 32.20 -18.93 -16.31
N PHE A 64 32.11 -18.87 -14.98
CA PHE A 64 32.16 -17.63 -14.19
C PHE A 64 32.71 -17.91 -12.78
N THR A 65 33.18 -16.86 -12.11
CA THR A 65 33.63 -16.93 -10.71
C THR A 65 32.44 -16.97 -9.77
N TYR A 66 32.48 -17.89 -8.81
CA TYR A 66 31.47 -18.05 -7.77
C TYR A 66 32.13 -18.61 -6.52
N ASP A 67 31.46 -18.44 -5.38
CA ASP A 67 31.79 -19.13 -4.13
C ASP A 67 31.07 -20.48 -4.11
N GLY A 68 31.84 -21.56 -3.95
CA GLY A 68 31.46 -22.87 -4.49
C GLY A 68 32.07 -24.07 -3.81
N GLU A 69 32.73 -23.85 -2.68
CA GLU A 69 33.33 -24.87 -1.84
C GLU A 69 32.27 -25.88 -1.39
N HIS A 70 32.67 -27.14 -1.30
CA HIS A 70 31.72 -28.22 -1.08
C HIS A 70 32.37 -29.48 -0.49
N GLU A 71 31.51 -30.43 -0.10
CA GLU A 71 31.89 -31.73 0.43
C GLU A 71 31.27 -32.84 -0.45
N GLY A 72 31.64 -32.81 -1.74
CA GLY A 72 31.08 -33.65 -2.80
C GLY A 72 32.11 -34.65 -3.29
N HIS A 73 32.01 -35.91 -2.87
CA HIS A 73 33.05 -36.92 -3.10
C HIS A 73 32.57 -38.00 -4.06
N GLY A 74 33.22 -38.10 -5.22
CA GLY A 74 32.90 -39.15 -6.20
C GLY A 74 33.06 -40.55 -5.60
N GLY A 75 32.07 -41.42 -5.83
CA GLY A 75 32.06 -42.80 -5.34
C GLY A 75 31.81 -42.97 -3.83
N ILE A 76 31.63 -41.89 -3.07
CA ILE A 76 31.35 -41.99 -1.63
C ILE A 76 29.95 -42.54 -1.37
N LEU A 77 29.82 -43.34 -0.31
CA LEU A 77 28.55 -43.84 0.18
C LEU A 77 28.22 -43.15 1.50
N ALA A 78 26.94 -42.88 1.77
CA ALA A 78 26.46 -42.42 3.08
C ALA A 78 26.89 -43.36 4.20
N THR A 79 26.81 -44.66 3.92
CA THR A 79 27.26 -45.71 4.84
C THR A 79 28.77 -45.70 5.09
N ASN A 80 29.59 -45.34 4.09
CA ASN A 80 31.04 -45.20 4.25
C ASN A 80 31.38 -43.95 5.09
N ILE A 81 30.70 -42.82 4.88
CA ILE A 81 30.91 -41.60 5.69
C ILE A 81 30.73 -41.88 7.18
N VAL A 82 29.70 -42.66 7.52
CA VAL A 82 29.44 -43.07 8.90
C VAL A 82 30.44 -44.11 9.41
N ARG A 83 30.70 -45.17 8.62
CA ARG A 83 31.67 -46.21 8.99
C ARG A 83 33.05 -45.63 9.31
N ASP A 84 33.50 -44.70 8.48
CA ASP A 84 34.84 -44.11 8.56
C ASP A 84 34.87 -42.81 9.37
N ASN A 85 33.72 -42.42 9.96
CA ASN A 85 33.54 -41.24 10.81
C ASN A 85 34.10 -39.94 10.20
N GLN A 86 33.81 -39.69 8.92
CA GLN A 86 34.43 -38.60 8.16
C GLN A 86 33.77 -37.22 8.43
N LEU A 87 32.45 -37.19 8.59
CA LEU A 87 31.67 -35.95 8.67
C LEU A 87 32.08 -35.00 9.82
N PRO A 88 32.39 -35.46 11.06
CA PRO A 88 32.80 -34.55 12.13
C PRO A 88 34.02 -33.68 11.79
N GLY A 89 34.99 -34.21 11.04
CA GLY A 89 36.15 -33.46 10.58
C GLY A 89 35.74 -32.31 9.65
N TRP A 90 34.91 -32.60 8.65
CA TRP A 90 34.39 -31.60 7.71
C TRP A 90 33.55 -30.54 8.41
N LEU A 91 32.65 -30.94 9.33
CA LEU A 91 31.83 -30.02 10.11
C LEU A 91 32.68 -29.07 10.97
N SER A 92 33.72 -29.59 11.62
CA SER A 92 34.62 -28.79 12.47
C SER A 92 35.37 -27.71 11.68
N SER A 93 35.72 -28.00 10.43
CA SER A 93 36.43 -27.08 9.55
C SER A 93 35.48 -26.05 8.92
N ALA A 94 34.39 -26.53 8.32
CA ALA A 94 33.49 -25.71 7.52
C ALA A 94 32.47 -24.94 8.36
N ARG A 95 32.07 -25.47 9.52
CA ARG A 95 31.07 -24.91 10.45
C ARG A 95 29.78 -24.44 9.76
N PRO A 96 29.04 -25.33 9.07
CA PRO A 96 27.86 -24.92 8.32
C PRO A 96 26.66 -24.55 9.21
N ASP A 97 25.88 -23.57 8.73
CA ASP A 97 24.55 -23.23 9.23
C ASP A 97 23.46 -24.00 8.47
N VAL A 98 23.70 -24.22 7.16
CA VAL A 98 22.82 -24.97 6.26
C VAL A 98 23.61 -26.09 5.61
N VAL A 99 23.05 -27.30 5.57
CA VAL A 99 23.64 -28.45 4.85
C VAL A 99 22.70 -28.86 3.72
N LEU A 100 23.18 -28.84 2.48
CA LEU A 100 22.48 -29.37 1.30
C LEU A 100 22.96 -30.80 1.04
N MET A 101 22.16 -31.79 1.42
CA MET A 101 22.56 -33.20 1.36
C MET A 101 21.95 -33.89 0.13
N HIS A 102 22.78 -34.15 -0.89
CA HIS A 102 22.43 -34.98 -2.05
C HIS A 102 23.30 -36.25 -2.05
N LEU A 103 22.80 -37.30 -1.40
CA LEU A 103 23.60 -38.48 -1.06
C LEU A 103 22.76 -39.74 -1.26
N GLY A 104 23.40 -40.92 -1.30
CA GLY A 104 22.70 -42.21 -1.41
C GLY A 104 22.68 -42.81 -2.83
N THR A 105 23.14 -42.09 -3.85
CA THR A 105 23.20 -42.60 -5.23
C THR A 105 24.13 -43.81 -5.31
N ASN A 106 25.33 -43.68 -4.75
CA ASN A 106 26.29 -44.78 -4.73
C ASN A 106 25.85 -45.93 -3.82
N ASP A 107 25.16 -45.64 -2.71
CA ASP A 107 24.63 -46.68 -1.82
C ASP A 107 23.59 -47.54 -2.57
N VAL A 108 22.65 -46.88 -3.26
CA VAL A 108 21.66 -47.56 -4.12
C VAL A 108 22.33 -48.38 -5.21
N TRP A 109 23.34 -47.81 -5.87
CA TRP A 109 24.10 -48.52 -6.91
C TRP A 109 24.77 -49.79 -6.37
N ASN A 110 25.33 -49.70 -5.16
CA ASN A 110 25.95 -50.83 -4.47
C ASN A 110 24.97 -51.76 -3.74
N ASN A 111 23.66 -51.69 -4.06
CA ASN A 111 22.62 -52.55 -3.49
C ASN A 111 22.52 -52.46 -1.96
N ILE A 112 22.80 -51.28 -1.39
CA ILE A 112 22.57 -51.02 0.02
C ILE A 112 21.07 -50.75 0.25
N PRO A 113 20.41 -51.43 1.19
CA PRO A 113 18.99 -51.21 1.47
C PRO A 113 18.69 -49.79 1.93
N ALA A 114 17.55 -49.23 1.49
CA ALA A 114 17.11 -47.88 1.86
C ALA A 114 17.15 -47.61 3.38
N GLN A 115 16.73 -48.59 4.20
CA GLN A 115 16.74 -48.45 5.65
C GLN A 115 18.16 -48.32 6.23
N THR A 116 19.15 -49.01 5.65
CA THR A 116 20.55 -48.88 6.06
C THR A 116 21.11 -47.50 5.72
N ILE A 117 20.72 -46.95 4.56
CA ILE A 117 21.07 -45.58 4.14
C ILE A 117 20.47 -44.57 5.12
N LEU A 118 19.18 -44.71 5.48
CA LEU A 118 18.51 -43.82 6.43
C LEU A 118 19.07 -43.92 7.86
N SER A 119 19.55 -45.09 8.28
CA SER A 119 20.31 -45.21 9.53
C SER A 119 21.59 -44.38 9.47
N ALA A 120 22.32 -44.41 8.34
CA ALA A 120 23.48 -43.55 8.16
C ALA A 120 23.11 -42.05 8.16
N TYR A 121 22.00 -41.67 7.53
CA TYR A 121 21.49 -40.28 7.57
C TYR A 121 21.20 -39.83 9.01
N THR A 122 20.58 -40.70 9.82
CA THR A 122 20.31 -40.42 11.23
C THR A 122 21.61 -40.18 12.01
N THR A 123 22.64 -41.00 11.81
CA THR A 123 23.94 -40.81 12.45
C THR A 123 24.60 -39.50 12.03
N MET A 124 24.60 -39.19 10.73
CA MET A 124 25.15 -37.93 10.21
C MET A 124 24.39 -36.71 10.75
N LEU A 125 23.06 -36.75 10.81
CA LEU A 125 22.26 -35.69 11.41
C LEU A 125 22.63 -35.47 12.89
N GLY A 126 22.86 -36.54 13.64
CA GLY A 126 23.38 -36.46 15.01
C GLY A 126 24.73 -35.74 15.09
N GLN A 127 25.65 -36.05 14.17
CA GLN A 127 26.95 -35.37 14.07
C GLN A 127 26.80 -33.89 13.68
N MET A 128 25.91 -33.57 12.73
CA MET A 128 25.60 -32.19 12.33
C MET A 128 25.08 -31.38 13.52
N ARG A 129 24.13 -31.93 14.28
CA ARG A 129 23.56 -31.28 15.47
C ARG A 129 24.53 -31.17 16.64
N ALA A 130 25.46 -32.11 16.77
CA ALA A 130 26.54 -32.01 17.74
C ALA A 130 27.51 -30.86 17.39
N SER A 131 27.73 -30.60 16.10
CA SER A 131 28.54 -29.47 15.65
C SER A 131 27.81 -28.13 15.71
N ASN A 132 26.54 -28.10 15.31
CA ASN A 132 25.67 -26.94 15.33
C ASN A 132 24.23 -27.39 15.67
N PRO A 133 23.76 -27.17 16.91
CA PRO A 133 22.41 -27.59 17.32
C PRO A 133 21.27 -26.97 16.51
N ALA A 134 21.55 -25.86 15.80
CA ALA A 134 20.59 -25.13 14.97
C ALA A 134 20.76 -25.37 13.46
N VAL A 135 21.58 -26.34 13.06
CA VAL A 135 21.84 -26.64 11.64
C VAL A 135 20.54 -26.94 10.90
N LYS A 136 20.36 -26.30 9.74
CA LYS A 136 19.22 -26.55 8.86
C LYS A 136 19.65 -27.57 7.80
N LEU A 137 18.98 -28.72 7.78
CA LEU A 137 19.26 -29.76 6.79
C LEU A 137 18.27 -29.65 5.63
N VAL A 138 18.78 -29.50 4.41
CA VAL A 138 17.98 -29.58 3.18
C VAL A 138 18.43 -30.84 2.44
N VAL A 139 17.59 -31.88 2.45
CA VAL A 139 17.94 -33.21 1.93
C VAL A 139 17.21 -33.50 0.62
N ALA A 140 17.92 -34.06 -0.37
CA ALA A 140 17.32 -34.46 -1.63
C ALA A 140 16.64 -35.84 -1.50
N GLN A 141 15.42 -35.98 -2.04
CA GLN A 141 15.11 -37.19 -2.78
C GLN A 141 15.98 -37.16 -4.04
N ILE A 142 16.83 -38.16 -4.24
CA ILE A 142 17.86 -38.13 -5.28
C ILE A 142 17.26 -38.25 -6.68
N ILE A 143 17.96 -37.71 -7.68
CA ILE A 143 17.57 -37.83 -9.08
C ILE A 143 17.42 -39.31 -9.52
N PRO A 144 16.65 -39.59 -10.58
CA PRO A 144 16.60 -40.93 -11.15
C PRO A 144 17.94 -41.32 -11.75
N MET A 145 18.23 -42.61 -11.70
CA MET A 145 19.43 -43.17 -12.31
C MET A 145 19.11 -44.41 -13.13
N ASN A 146 19.83 -44.55 -14.25
CA ASN A 146 19.80 -45.72 -15.11
C ASN A 146 21.22 -46.00 -15.65
N PRO A 147 22.19 -46.33 -14.78
CA PRO A 147 23.55 -46.61 -15.22
C PRO A 147 23.64 -47.91 -16.02
N SER A 148 24.63 -47.98 -16.90
CA SER A 148 24.98 -49.22 -17.58
C SER A 148 25.33 -50.31 -16.55
N GLY A 149 24.64 -51.44 -16.63
CA GLY A 149 24.91 -52.60 -15.77
C GLY A 149 24.12 -52.67 -14.46
N CYS A 150 23.13 -51.80 -14.21
CA CYS A 150 22.24 -51.92 -13.06
C CYS A 150 20.78 -51.59 -13.38
N SER A 151 20.04 -52.57 -13.91
CA SER A 151 18.60 -52.43 -14.19
C SER A 151 17.74 -52.23 -12.94
N ALA A 152 18.20 -52.70 -11.77
CA ALA A 152 17.49 -52.54 -10.51
C ALA A 152 17.70 -51.16 -9.85
N CYS A 153 18.68 -50.38 -10.30
CA CYS A 153 19.06 -49.13 -9.63
C CYS A 153 17.93 -48.10 -9.63
N GLY A 154 17.20 -47.93 -10.74
CA GLY A 154 16.06 -47.02 -10.80
C GLY A 154 14.99 -47.34 -9.74
N GLN A 155 14.67 -48.62 -9.57
CA GLN A 155 13.68 -49.06 -8.55
C GLN A 155 14.19 -48.86 -7.13
N ARG A 156 15.46 -49.11 -6.86
CA ARG A 156 16.07 -48.87 -5.54
C ARG A 156 16.12 -47.39 -5.19
N VAL A 157 16.28 -46.49 -6.18
CA VAL A 157 16.11 -45.05 -5.92
C VAL A 157 14.68 -44.75 -5.50
N VAL A 158 13.67 -45.32 -6.17
CA VAL A 158 12.26 -45.16 -5.77
C VAL A 158 12.06 -45.62 -4.32
N GLU A 159 12.65 -46.76 -3.93
CA GLU A 159 12.58 -47.25 -2.54
C GLU A 159 13.19 -46.26 -1.54
N LEU A 160 14.39 -45.72 -1.82
CA LEU A 160 15.01 -44.71 -0.96
C LEU A 160 14.21 -43.40 -0.92
N ASN A 161 13.81 -42.88 -2.07
CA ASN A 161 13.06 -41.64 -2.20
C ASN A 161 11.69 -41.72 -1.52
N ASN A 162 11.03 -42.88 -1.52
CA ASN A 162 9.78 -43.08 -0.79
C ASN A 162 9.98 -43.05 0.73
N ALA A 163 11.16 -43.44 1.21
CA ALA A 163 11.46 -43.52 2.64
C ALA A 163 11.96 -42.19 3.23
N ILE A 164 12.66 -41.36 2.44
CA ILE A 164 13.25 -40.08 2.87
C ILE A 164 12.23 -39.12 3.53
N PRO A 165 11.02 -38.87 2.97
CA PRO A 165 10.06 -37.96 3.60
C PRO A 165 9.62 -38.37 4.99
N ALA A 166 9.41 -39.67 5.22
CA ALA A 166 9.06 -40.18 6.54
C ALA A 166 10.22 -40.03 7.54
N TRP A 167 11.43 -40.34 7.10
CA TRP A 167 12.65 -40.14 7.90
C TRP A 167 12.87 -38.67 8.27
N ALA A 168 12.74 -37.76 7.31
CA ALA A 168 12.92 -36.33 7.53
C ALA A 168 11.91 -35.79 8.54
N ARG A 169 10.62 -36.14 8.40
CA ARG A 169 9.58 -35.77 9.37
C ARG A 169 9.86 -36.32 10.77
N ALA A 170 10.29 -37.57 10.88
CA ALA A 170 10.58 -38.20 12.18
C ALA A 170 11.79 -37.57 12.91
N ASN A 171 12.70 -36.96 12.16
CA ASN A 171 13.94 -36.42 12.71
C ASN A 171 14.00 -34.88 12.77
N SER A 172 13.06 -34.17 12.12
CA SER A 172 13.02 -32.70 12.09
C SER A 172 12.66 -32.10 13.45
N THR A 173 13.31 -31.00 13.83
CA THR A 173 12.98 -30.25 15.05
C THR A 173 12.83 -28.75 14.73
N ALA A 174 12.20 -27.98 15.62
CA ALA A 174 12.08 -26.54 15.43
C ALA A 174 13.45 -25.82 15.37
N ALA A 175 14.41 -26.27 16.18
CA ALA A 175 15.77 -25.70 16.21
C ALA A 175 16.61 -26.13 15.01
N SER A 176 16.43 -27.35 14.51
CA SER A 176 17.19 -27.94 13.41
C SER A 176 16.23 -28.59 12.41
N PRO A 177 15.53 -27.78 11.59
CA PRO A 177 14.53 -28.27 10.65
C PRO A 177 15.17 -29.06 9.51
N ILE A 178 14.46 -30.08 9.04
CA ILE A 178 14.80 -30.87 7.87
C ILE A 178 13.79 -30.59 6.76
N THR A 179 14.26 -30.07 5.62
CA THR A 179 13.44 -29.83 4.42
C THR A 179 13.79 -30.86 3.35
N VAL A 180 12.80 -31.51 2.76
CA VAL A 180 13.00 -32.46 1.66
C VAL A 180 12.84 -31.76 0.32
N VAL A 181 13.77 -31.98 -0.60
CA VAL A 181 13.76 -31.46 -1.97
C VAL A 181 13.57 -32.61 -2.94
N ASP A 182 12.51 -32.55 -3.73
CA ASP A 182 12.25 -33.52 -4.78
C ASP A 182 13.11 -33.22 -6.03
N GLN A 183 14.24 -33.93 -6.16
CA GLN A 183 15.07 -33.89 -7.38
C GLN A 183 14.63 -34.95 -8.41
N TRP A 184 13.67 -35.81 -8.06
CA TRP A 184 13.24 -36.93 -8.88
C TRP A 184 12.18 -36.54 -9.92
N THR A 185 11.12 -35.85 -9.49
CA THR A 185 9.94 -35.61 -10.32
C THR A 185 10.25 -34.70 -11.52
N GLY A 186 9.99 -35.23 -12.73
CA GLY A 186 10.23 -34.52 -13.99
C GLY A 186 11.68 -34.56 -14.47
N PHE A 187 12.55 -35.31 -13.77
CA PHE A 187 13.92 -35.57 -14.19
C PHE A 187 13.97 -36.85 -15.05
N SER A 188 14.71 -36.81 -16.16
CA SER A 188 14.79 -37.89 -17.13
C SER A 188 16.23 -38.33 -17.31
N THR A 189 16.54 -39.59 -16.98
CA THR A 189 17.89 -40.14 -17.19
C THR A 189 18.33 -40.05 -18.65
N ALA A 190 17.42 -40.16 -19.61
CA ALA A 190 17.75 -40.12 -21.03
C ALA A 190 18.11 -38.71 -21.54
N THR A 191 17.48 -37.66 -20.99
CA THR A 191 17.60 -36.30 -21.54
C THR A 191 18.31 -35.32 -20.62
N ASP A 192 18.37 -35.62 -19.32
CA ASP A 192 18.95 -34.74 -18.30
C ASP A 192 20.28 -35.26 -17.75
N THR A 193 20.76 -36.42 -18.20
CA THR A 193 22.08 -36.96 -17.79
C THR A 193 23.00 -37.19 -18.99
N THR A 194 24.30 -37.34 -18.72
CA THR A 194 25.30 -37.70 -19.75
C THR A 194 25.51 -39.21 -19.87
N ASP A 195 25.29 -39.97 -18.79
CA ASP A 195 25.65 -41.39 -18.69
C ASP A 195 24.58 -42.24 -17.98
N GLY A 196 23.38 -41.69 -17.81
CA GLY A 196 22.30 -42.30 -17.04
C GLY A 196 22.32 -41.93 -15.55
N VAL A 197 23.33 -41.19 -15.06
CA VAL A 197 23.49 -40.85 -13.63
C VAL A 197 23.82 -39.37 -13.45
N HIS A 198 24.84 -38.87 -14.14
CA HIS A 198 25.38 -37.54 -13.92
C HIS A 198 24.63 -36.48 -14.73
N PRO A 199 24.13 -35.41 -14.10
CA PRO A 199 23.31 -34.39 -14.78
C PRO A 199 24.09 -33.67 -15.89
N ASN A 200 23.51 -33.50 -17.06
CA ASN A 200 24.15 -32.75 -18.14
C ASN A 200 24.06 -31.23 -17.92
N SER A 201 24.88 -30.46 -18.65
CA SER A 201 24.94 -29.01 -18.55
C SER A 201 23.78 -28.29 -19.23
N THR A 202 23.03 -28.95 -20.10
CA THR A 202 21.96 -28.32 -20.89
C THR A 202 20.62 -28.26 -20.16
N THR A 203 20.27 -29.28 -19.38
CA THR A 203 18.96 -29.36 -18.72
C THR A 203 19.04 -29.92 -17.30
N GLY A 204 19.86 -30.96 -17.06
CA GLY A 204 19.91 -31.62 -15.76
C GLY A 204 20.41 -30.73 -14.63
N ILE A 205 21.52 -30.03 -14.86
CA ILE A 205 22.10 -29.10 -13.89
C ILE A 205 21.13 -27.94 -13.55
N GLN A 206 20.40 -27.44 -14.54
CA GLN A 206 19.41 -26.37 -14.36
C GLN A 206 18.21 -26.85 -13.52
N LYS A 207 17.73 -28.08 -13.78
CA LYS A 207 16.66 -28.68 -12.98
C LYS A 207 17.08 -28.85 -11.52
N ILE A 208 18.29 -29.36 -11.28
CA ILE A 208 18.79 -29.55 -9.91
C ILE A 208 18.86 -28.23 -9.16
N GLU A 209 19.44 -27.20 -9.79
CA GLU A 209 19.49 -25.86 -9.22
C GLU A 209 18.10 -25.30 -8.91
N ALA A 210 17.18 -25.33 -9.87
CA ALA A 210 15.83 -24.77 -9.73
C ALA A 210 15.02 -25.44 -8.59
N ARG A 211 15.34 -26.70 -8.26
CA ARG A 211 14.75 -27.42 -7.12
C ARG A 211 15.43 -27.07 -5.80
N TRP A 212 16.75 -26.87 -5.80
CA TRP A 212 17.48 -26.44 -4.60
C TRP A 212 17.08 -25.02 -4.19
N TYR A 213 17.06 -24.07 -5.13
CA TYR A 213 16.89 -22.65 -4.86
C TYR A 213 15.78 -22.32 -3.85
N PRO A 214 14.49 -22.67 -4.06
CA PRO A 214 13.42 -22.28 -3.13
C PRO A 214 13.59 -22.89 -1.73
N ALA A 215 14.18 -24.09 -1.63
CA ALA A 215 14.41 -24.75 -0.34
C ALA A 215 15.63 -24.19 0.39
N VAL A 216 16.68 -23.84 -0.34
CA VAL A 216 17.84 -23.12 0.22
C VAL A 216 17.42 -21.75 0.70
N VAL A 217 16.68 -21.01 -0.10
CA VAL A 217 16.12 -19.71 0.26
C VAL A 217 15.23 -19.79 1.52
N ALA A 218 14.39 -20.82 1.65
CA ALA A 218 13.65 -21.09 2.88
C ALA A 218 14.56 -21.40 4.09
N ALA A 219 15.65 -22.15 3.87
CA ALA A 219 16.66 -22.43 4.90
C ALA A 219 17.51 -21.20 5.24
N LEU A 220 17.75 -20.29 4.31
CA LEU A 220 18.37 -18.97 4.56
C LEU A 220 17.39 -18.04 5.27
N GLY A 221 16.10 -18.29 5.15
CA GLY A 221 15.02 -17.61 5.87
C GLY A 221 14.20 -16.61 5.06
N ALA A 222 14.10 -16.70 3.70
CA ALA A 222 13.32 -15.71 2.94
C ALA A 222 12.83 -16.10 1.51
N GLN A 223 11.58 -16.56 1.35
CA GLN A 223 10.68 -15.65 0.62
C GLN A 223 9.69 -15.16 1.67
N PRO A 224 9.69 -13.86 2.00
CA PRO A 224 8.68 -13.34 2.92
C PRO A 224 7.31 -13.66 2.30
N PRO A 225 6.34 -14.16 3.09
CA PRO A 225 4.96 -14.13 2.64
C PRO A 225 4.65 -12.66 2.40
N GLY A 226 4.21 -12.25 1.20
CA GLY A 226 4.15 -10.85 0.77
C GLY A 226 3.91 -9.85 1.91
N LEU A 227 2.66 -9.61 2.30
CA LEU A 227 2.39 -9.04 3.62
C LEU A 227 2.70 -10.06 4.71
N HIS A 228 3.51 -9.66 5.70
CA HIS A 228 3.83 -10.50 6.84
C HIS A 228 3.95 -9.79 8.19
N VAL A 229 4.02 -10.59 9.26
CA VAL A 229 4.28 -10.11 10.62
C VAL A 229 5.78 -10.10 10.92
N GLU A 230 6.28 -8.97 11.43
CA GLU A 230 7.60 -8.86 12.04
C GLU A 230 7.47 -8.26 13.46
N GLY A 231 7.60 -9.12 14.48
CA GLY A 231 7.31 -8.73 15.86
C GLY A 231 5.84 -8.34 16.02
N THR A 232 5.57 -7.10 16.45
CA THR A 232 4.21 -6.56 16.60
C THR A 232 3.71 -5.81 15.36
N ARG A 233 4.48 -5.79 14.27
CA ARG A 233 4.21 -4.98 13.08
C ARG A 233 3.77 -5.84 11.92
N VAL A 234 2.89 -5.30 11.08
CA VAL A 234 2.69 -5.78 9.72
C VAL A 234 3.70 -5.08 8.81
N VAL A 235 4.35 -5.85 7.94
CA VAL A 235 5.34 -5.39 6.98
C VAL A 235 5.02 -5.96 5.59
N GLU A 236 5.48 -5.29 4.54
CA GLU A 236 5.31 -5.71 3.14
C GLU A 236 6.41 -6.71 2.73
N GLY A 237 6.33 -7.25 1.51
CA GLY A 237 7.28 -8.26 1.01
C GLY A 237 8.72 -7.73 0.93
N ASN A 238 8.88 -6.41 0.83
CA ASN A 238 10.17 -5.72 0.86
C ASN A 238 10.63 -5.32 2.27
N GLY A 239 9.89 -5.67 3.33
CA GLY A 239 10.18 -5.36 4.73
C GLY A 239 9.72 -3.97 5.19
N ALA A 240 9.13 -3.14 4.34
CA ALA A 240 8.58 -1.84 4.74
C ALA A 240 7.43 -2.05 5.74
N THR A 241 7.38 -1.26 6.81
CA THR A 241 6.26 -1.33 7.76
C THR A 241 5.00 -0.77 7.13
N PHE A 242 3.94 -1.59 7.14
CA PHE A 242 2.64 -1.21 6.60
C PHE A 242 1.63 -1.02 7.74
N VAL A 243 1.14 0.21 7.86
CA VAL A 243 0.14 0.57 8.86
C VAL A 243 -1.18 0.84 8.14
N MET A 244 -2.16 -0.03 8.36
CA MET A 244 -3.47 0.09 7.70
C MET A 244 -4.19 1.37 8.15
N ARG A 245 -4.65 2.14 7.18
CA ARG A 245 -5.47 3.34 7.32
C ARG A 245 -6.57 3.22 6.27
N GLY A 246 -7.67 2.62 6.67
CA GLY A 246 -8.64 2.11 5.70
C GLY A 246 -10.10 2.23 6.10
N VAL A 247 -10.94 1.76 5.18
CA VAL A 247 -12.39 1.85 5.26
C VAL A 247 -13.00 0.48 4.94
N ASN A 248 -14.04 0.10 5.67
CA ASN A 248 -14.85 -1.09 5.38
C ASN A 248 -15.85 -0.79 4.24
N HIS A 249 -15.99 -1.72 3.29
CA HIS A 249 -16.91 -1.64 2.17
C HIS A 249 -17.77 -2.89 2.05
N ALA A 250 -19.09 -2.69 2.15
CA ALA A 250 -20.16 -3.68 2.15
C ALA A 250 -20.43 -4.33 0.77
N HIS A 251 -19.39 -4.89 0.13
CA HIS A 251 -19.45 -5.36 -1.26
C HIS A 251 -20.52 -6.42 -1.50
N VAL A 252 -20.64 -7.44 -0.65
CA VAL A 252 -21.64 -8.52 -0.83
C VAL A 252 -23.09 -8.01 -0.87
N TRP A 253 -23.39 -6.90 -0.19
CA TRP A 253 -24.73 -6.28 -0.20
C TRP A 253 -24.90 -5.26 -1.33
N TYR A 254 -23.78 -4.68 -1.80
CA TYR A 254 -23.77 -3.63 -2.82
C TYR A 254 -22.74 -3.92 -3.93
N PRO A 255 -22.85 -5.04 -4.66
CA PRO A 255 -21.80 -5.51 -5.57
C PRO A 255 -21.58 -4.59 -6.78
N THR A 256 -22.50 -3.67 -7.04
CA THR A 256 -22.40 -2.67 -8.11
C THR A 256 -21.74 -1.36 -7.67
N GLN A 257 -21.52 -1.14 -6.37
CA GLN A 257 -20.91 0.08 -5.83
C GLN A 257 -19.37 0.07 -5.94
N THR A 258 -18.84 -0.46 -7.04
CA THR A 258 -17.39 -0.65 -7.26
C THR A 258 -16.62 0.66 -7.43
N ARG A 259 -17.30 1.76 -7.71
CA ARG A 259 -16.69 3.10 -7.72
C ARG A 259 -16.16 3.50 -6.34
N ALA A 260 -16.75 2.96 -5.26
CA ALA A 260 -16.34 3.23 -3.89
C ALA A 260 -14.85 2.98 -3.65
N PHE A 261 -14.22 2.02 -4.34
CA PHE A 261 -12.77 1.77 -4.23
C PHE A 261 -11.94 2.99 -4.65
N ALA A 262 -12.26 3.59 -5.80
CA ALA A 262 -11.61 4.81 -6.28
C ALA A 262 -11.96 6.02 -5.40
N ASP A 263 -13.21 6.11 -4.97
CA ASP A 263 -13.69 7.20 -4.14
C ASP A 263 -13.00 7.19 -2.77
N MET A 264 -12.92 6.04 -2.08
CA MET A 264 -12.15 5.86 -0.84
C MET A 264 -10.67 6.20 -1.06
N LYS A 265 -10.07 5.76 -2.18
CA LYS A 265 -8.68 6.09 -2.51
C LYS A 265 -8.45 7.59 -2.64
N SER A 266 -9.42 8.37 -3.14
CA SER A 266 -9.32 9.82 -3.28
C SER A 266 -9.16 10.58 -1.94
N PHE A 267 -9.51 9.93 -0.83
CA PHE A 267 -9.26 10.42 0.53
C PHE A 267 -7.89 10.02 1.08
N GLY A 268 -7.11 9.24 0.34
CA GLY A 268 -5.80 8.76 0.73
C GLY A 268 -5.81 7.39 1.40
N THR A 269 -6.95 6.70 1.46
CA THR A 269 -7.07 5.33 1.99
C THR A 269 -6.01 4.41 1.38
N ASN A 270 -5.32 3.63 2.22
CA ASN A 270 -4.30 2.66 1.77
C ASN A 270 -4.79 1.20 1.83
N THR A 271 -5.87 0.93 2.56
CA THR A 271 -6.47 -0.39 2.74
C THR A 271 -7.98 -0.30 2.61
N VAL A 272 -8.59 -1.26 1.93
CA VAL A 272 -10.05 -1.47 1.98
C VAL A 272 -10.33 -2.85 2.56
N ARG A 273 -11.24 -2.93 3.54
CA ARG A 273 -11.77 -4.20 4.03
C ARG A 273 -13.08 -4.49 3.35
N VAL A 274 -13.12 -5.58 2.58
CA VAL A 274 -14.17 -5.88 1.63
C VAL A 274 -15.01 -7.04 2.15
N VAL A 275 -16.28 -6.74 2.42
CA VAL A 275 -17.28 -7.68 2.96
C VAL A 275 -17.68 -8.67 1.87
N LEU A 276 -17.37 -9.96 2.06
CA LEU A 276 -17.75 -11.06 1.16
C LEU A 276 -18.79 -11.98 1.82
N GLY A 277 -19.50 -12.73 0.98
CA GLY A 277 -20.37 -13.82 1.43
C GLY A 277 -19.76 -15.19 1.17
N SER A 278 -19.98 -16.13 2.07
CA SER A 278 -19.60 -17.54 1.95
C SER A 278 -20.75 -18.45 1.53
N GLY A 279 -21.98 -17.92 1.45
CA GLY A 279 -23.18 -18.64 1.04
C GLY A 279 -24.13 -19.05 2.17
N GLN A 280 -23.78 -18.76 3.43
CA GLN A 280 -24.49 -19.29 4.60
C GLN A 280 -25.63 -18.36 5.05
N ARG A 281 -25.41 -17.06 4.94
CA ARG A 281 -26.37 -15.97 5.18
C ARG A 281 -26.54 -15.11 3.95
N TRP A 282 -25.44 -14.80 3.27
CA TRP A 282 -25.41 -14.01 2.04
C TRP A 282 -24.70 -14.79 0.94
N GLY A 283 -25.02 -14.49 -0.32
CA GLY A 283 -24.58 -15.30 -1.46
C GLY A 283 -23.07 -15.54 -1.47
N PRO A 284 -22.58 -16.73 -1.87
CA PRO A 284 -21.14 -16.93 -1.92
C PRO A 284 -20.57 -15.99 -2.98
N THR A 285 -19.58 -15.18 -2.63
CA THR A 285 -18.83 -14.39 -3.60
C THR A 285 -17.91 -15.33 -4.38
N PRO A 286 -18.17 -15.64 -5.66
CA PRO A 286 -17.40 -16.66 -6.38
C PRO A 286 -15.97 -16.21 -6.66
N ALA A 287 -15.06 -17.15 -6.93
CA ALA A 287 -13.64 -16.88 -7.19
C ALA A 287 -13.40 -15.84 -8.30
N ALA A 288 -14.25 -15.80 -9.33
CA ALA A 288 -14.17 -14.80 -10.40
C ALA A 288 -14.49 -13.38 -9.91
N GLU A 289 -15.45 -13.25 -9.00
CA GLU A 289 -15.79 -11.97 -8.38
C GLU A 289 -14.72 -11.55 -7.37
N VAL A 290 -14.18 -12.49 -6.57
CA VAL A 290 -13.01 -12.25 -5.70
C VAL A 290 -11.83 -11.72 -6.53
N SER A 291 -11.53 -12.34 -7.67
CA SER A 291 -10.47 -11.87 -8.57
C SER A 291 -10.73 -10.45 -9.09
N SER A 292 -11.99 -10.12 -9.36
CA SER A 292 -12.39 -8.78 -9.83
C SER A 292 -12.26 -7.73 -8.72
N VAL A 293 -12.64 -8.06 -7.49
CA VAL A 293 -12.44 -7.21 -6.31
C VAL A 293 -10.95 -6.97 -6.06
N ILE A 294 -10.11 -8.00 -6.12
CA ILE A 294 -8.65 -7.86 -5.98
C ILE A 294 -8.09 -6.95 -7.08
N ALA A 295 -8.58 -7.08 -8.32
CA ALA A 295 -8.18 -6.21 -9.42
C ALA A 295 -8.58 -4.75 -9.17
N LEU A 296 -9.78 -4.48 -8.62
CA LEU A 296 -10.21 -3.14 -8.22
C LEU A 296 -9.34 -2.56 -7.10
N CYS A 297 -9.02 -3.35 -6.07
CA CYS A 297 -8.09 -2.96 -5.01
C CYS A 297 -6.73 -2.54 -5.61
N LYS A 298 -6.13 -3.39 -6.46
CA LYS A 298 -4.82 -3.12 -7.08
C LYS A 298 -4.84 -1.94 -8.05
N GLN A 299 -5.90 -1.82 -8.86
CA GLN A 299 -6.10 -0.68 -9.77
C GLN A 299 -6.08 0.65 -9.01
N ASN A 300 -6.68 0.67 -7.82
CA ASN A 300 -6.74 1.84 -6.95
C ASN A 300 -5.59 1.90 -5.94
N ARG A 301 -4.59 1.01 -6.03
CA ARG A 301 -3.44 0.96 -5.12
C ARG A 301 -3.86 0.88 -3.64
N LEU A 302 -4.75 -0.07 -3.37
CA LEU A 302 -5.27 -0.40 -2.05
C LEU A 302 -4.86 -1.83 -1.70
N ILE A 303 -4.35 -2.02 -0.48
CA ILE A 303 -4.29 -3.36 0.11
C ILE A 303 -5.73 -3.84 0.36
N CYS A 304 -6.00 -5.08 -0.01
CA CYS A 304 -7.33 -5.68 0.02
C CYS A 304 -7.42 -6.61 1.23
N VAL A 305 -8.12 -6.21 2.29
CA VAL A 305 -8.48 -7.12 3.39
C VAL A 305 -9.80 -7.78 3.01
N LEU A 306 -9.77 -9.03 2.59
CA LEU A 306 -10.99 -9.77 2.22
C LEU A 306 -11.51 -10.51 3.44
N GLU A 307 -12.81 -10.42 3.71
CA GLU A 307 -13.42 -11.01 4.91
C GLU A 307 -14.73 -11.76 4.56
N VAL A 308 -15.00 -12.87 5.25
CA VAL A 308 -16.28 -13.60 5.16
C VAL A 308 -17.23 -13.13 6.24
N HIS A 309 -18.34 -12.49 5.86
CA HIS A 309 -19.21 -11.83 6.83
C HIS A 309 -20.21 -12.78 7.50
N ASP A 310 -20.49 -13.94 6.91
CA ASP A 310 -21.52 -14.86 7.39
C ASP A 310 -21.24 -15.42 8.80
N THR A 311 -20.00 -15.35 9.29
CA THR A 311 -19.62 -15.84 10.62
C THR A 311 -20.09 -14.95 11.77
N THR A 312 -20.51 -13.72 11.46
CA THR A 312 -20.87 -12.68 12.43
C THR A 312 -21.87 -13.19 13.47
N GLY A 313 -21.42 -13.30 14.72
CA GLY A 313 -22.24 -13.66 15.87
C GLY A 313 -22.46 -15.16 16.09
N TYR A 314 -21.64 -16.06 15.52
CA TYR A 314 -21.82 -17.52 15.69
C TYR A 314 -21.97 -17.96 17.16
N GLY A 315 -22.90 -18.88 17.40
CA GLY A 315 -23.28 -19.32 18.76
C GLY A 315 -24.35 -18.44 19.42
N GLU A 316 -24.72 -17.31 18.82
CA GLU A 316 -25.82 -16.43 19.25
C GLU A 316 -26.74 -16.07 18.07
N GLN A 317 -26.17 -15.56 16.98
CA GLN A 317 -26.88 -15.17 15.78
C GLN A 317 -27.32 -16.40 14.97
N SER A 318 -28.63 -16.54 14.78
CA SER A 318 -29.19 -17.61 13.95
C SER A 318 -28.68 -17.52 12.51
N GLY A 319 -28.25 -18.66 11.97
CA GLY A 319 -27.73 -18.79 10.60
C GLY A 319 -26.25 -18.38 10.44
N ALA A 320 -25.58 -17.92 11.50
CA ALA A 320 -24.16 -17.60 11.42
C ALA A 320 -23.30 -18.84 11.07
N ALA A 321 -22.34 -18.64 10.17
CA ALA A 321 -21.40 -19.66 9.75
C ALA A 321 -20.35 -19.92 10.84
N SER A 322 -19.81 -21.13 10.89
CA SER A 322 -18.60 -21.40 11.68
C SER A 322 -17.35 -20.97 10.92
N LEU A 323 -16.23 -20.78 11.64
CA LEU A 323 -14.92 -20.58 11.00
C LEU A 323 -14.48 -21.75 10.12
N ASP A 324 -14.98 -22.97 10.36
CA ASP A 324 -14.74 -24.12 9.50
C ASP A 324 -15.46 -23.98 8.13
N GLN A 325 -16.68 -23.45 8.13
CA GLN A 325 -17.40 -23.13 6.89
C GLN A 325 -16.72 -21.97 6.15
N ALA A 326 -16.27 -20.94 6.86
CA ALA A 326 -15.50 -19.85 6.25
C ALA A 326 -14.16 -20.35 5.67
N ALA A 327 -13.43 -21.22 6.38
CA ALA A 327 -12.22 -21.85 5.84
C ALA A 327 -12.51 -22.69 4.59
N THR A 328 -13.66 -23.40 4.55
CA THR A 328 -14.10 -24.11 3.34
C THR A 328 -14.27 -23.16 2.16
N TYR A 329 -14.93 -22.01 2.36
CA TYR A 329 -15.05 -20.97 1.34
C TYR A 329 -13.67 -20.48 0.86
N TRP A 330 -12.78 -20.10 1.78
CA TRP A 330 -11.44 -19.61 1.43
C TRP A 330 -10.64 -20.62 0.61
N THR A 331 -10.67 -21.90 0.99
CA THR A 331 -10.03 -22.97 0.22
C THR A 331 -10.68 -23.19 -1.15
N GLY A 332 -12.00 -22.96 -1.27
CA GLY A 332 -12.74 -23.05 -2.54
C GLY A 332 -12.41 -21.92 -3.52
N VAL A 333 -12.02 -20.74 -3.03
CA VAL A 333 -11.59 -19.58 -3.84
C VAL A 333 -10.07 -19.40 -3.88
N ALA A 334 -9.29 -20.38 -3.41
CA ALA A 334 -7.83 -20.27 -3.28
C ALA A 334 -7.11 -19.89 -4.60
N SER A 335 -7.65 -20.31 -5.74
CA SER A 335 -7.13 -19.96 -7.07
C SER A 335 -7.17 -18.46 -7.39
N ALA A 336 -8.08 -17.70 -6.79
CA ALA A 336 -8.12 -16.24 -6.89
C ALA A 336 -7.12 -15.54 -5.95
N LEU A 337 -6.66 -16.24 -4.91
CA LEU A 337 -5.85 -15.68 -3.82
C LEU A 337 -4.36 -15.96 -4.01
N GLN A 338 -4.00 -17.17 -4.42
CA GLN A 338 -2.59 -17.57 -4.61
C GLN A 338 -1.87 -16.62 -5.58
N GLY A 339 -0.69 -16.15 -5.18
CA GLY A 339 0.07 -15.14 -5.94
C GLY A 339 -0.36 -13.69 -5.70
N GLN A 340 -1.28 -13.44 -4.76
CA GLN A 340 -1.70 -12.10 -4.34
C GLN A 340 -1.22 -11.73 -2.92
N GLU A 341 -0.23 -12.43 -2.38
CA GLU A 341 0.23 -12.31 -0.99
C GLU A 341 0.73 -10.90 -0.63
N ASP A 342 1.26 -10.13 -1.59
CA ASP A 342 1.67 -8.74 -1.37
C ASP A 342 0.51 -7.74 -1.30
N TYR A 343 -0.66 -8.13 -1.82
CA TYR A 343 -1.79 -7.22 -2.05
C TYR A 343 -3.00 -7.55 -1.18
N VAL A 344 -3.08 -8.78 -0.67
CA VAL A 344 -4.28 -9.33 -0.05
C VAL A 344 -3.98 -9.86 1.35
N VAL A 345 -4.83 -9.46 2.29
CA VAL A 345 -4.92 -10.04 3.63
C VAL A 345 -6.21 -10.86 3.69
N ILE A 346 -6.14 -12.07 4.25
CA ILE A 346 -7.32 -12.93 4.43
C ILE A 346 -7.80 -12.79 5.87
N ASN A 347 -8.92 -12.10 6.07
CA ASN A 347 -9.63 -12.08 7.35
C ASN A 347 -10.55 -13.31 7.43
N LEU A 348 -10.28 -14.23 8.36
CA LEU A 348 -10.89 -15.57 8.36
C LEU A 348 -12.42 -15.54 8.32
N GLY A 349 -13.04 -14.70 9.13
CA GLY A 349 -14.45 -14.38 9.09
C GLY A 349 -14.74 -13.25 10.06
N ASN A 350 -15.69 -12.38 9.71
CA ASN A 350 -16.12 -11.27 10.54
C ASN A 350 -16.68 -11.77 11.87
N GLU A 351 -16.20 -11.19 12.97
CA GLU A 351 -16.81 -11.33 14.30
C GLU A 351 -17.30 -12.76 14.62
N PRO A 352 -16.43 -13.77 14.54
CA PRO A 352 -16.84 -15.14 14.25
C PRO A 352 -17.49 -15.87 15.42
N PHE A 353 -17.80 -15.17 16.51
CA PHE A 353 -18.46 -15.67 17.71
C PHE A 353 -19.29 -14.54 18.35
N GLY A 354 -20.52 -14.85 18.78
CA GLY A 354 -21.37 -13.94 19.56
C GLY A 354 -21.04 -13.96 21.05
N ASN A 355 -22.02 -13.61 21.89
CA ASN A 355 -21.87 -13.45 23.34
C ASN A 355 -22.00 -14.75 24.16
N ASN A 356 -22.20 -15.89 23.51
CA ASN A 356 -22.31 -17.17 24.19
C ASN A 356 -20.92 -17.59 24.72
N ALA A 357 -20.67 -17.38 26.01
CA ALA A 357 -19.36 -17.62 26.63
C ALA A 357 -18.84 -19.05 26.42
N GLN A 358 -19.70 -20.08 26.45
CA GLN A 358 -19.29 -21.46 26.24
C GLN A 358 -18.83 -21.71 24.80
N VAL A 359 -19.50 -21.10 23.82
CA VAL A 359 -19.12 -21.21 22.41
C VAL A 359 -17.88 -20.35 22.13
N SER A 360 -17.84 -19.12 22.64
CA SER A 360 -16.71 -18.19 22.49
C SER A 360 -15.42 -18.69 23.15
N ALA A 361 -15.50 -19.49 24.22
CA ALA A 361 -14.34 -20.15 24.80
C ALA A 361 -13.60 -21.10 23.82
N THR A 362 -14.24 -21.51 22.72
CA THR A 362 -13.63 -22.33 21.66
C THR A 362 -12.94 -21.51 20.56
N TRP A 363 -12.97 -20.17 20.65
CA TRP A 363 -12.42 -19.26 19.64
C TRP A 363 -10.98 -19.65 19.23
N ALA A 364 -10.08 -19.83 20.20
CA ALA A 364 -8.67 -20.09 19.89
C ALA A 364 -8.45 -21.39 19.10
N SER A 365 -9.18 -22.47 19.43
CA SER A 365 -9.04 -23.75 18.74
C SER A 365 -9.68 -23.73 17.35
N ALA A 366 -10.85 -23.09 17.21
CA ALA A 366 -11.53 -22.92 15.93
C ALA A 366 -10.70 -22.04 14.97
N THR A 367 -10.19 -20.91 15.44
CA THR A 367 -9.33 -20.01 14.68
C THR A 367 -8.03 -20.71 14.26
N SER A 368 -7.34 -21.40 15.18
CA SER A 368 -6.13 -22.17 14.85
C SER A 368 -6.37 -23.26 13.80
N SER A 369 -7.54 -23.92 13.87
CA SER A 369 -7.94 -24.95 12.90
C SER A 369 -8.19 -24.35 11.52
N ALA A 370 -8.87 -23.20 11.46
CA ALA A 370 -9.10 -22.47 10.20
C ALA A 370 -7.77 -22.01 9.57
N VAL A 371 -6.87 -21.40 10.36
CA VAL A 371 -5.52 -21.02 9.88
C VAL A 371 -4.80 -22.24 9.31
N SER A 372 -4.79 -23.36 10.04
CA SER A 372 -4.15 -24.60 9.60
C SER A 372 -4.71 -25.12 8.27
N ARG A 373 -6.02 -25.00 8.04
CA ARG A 373 -6.65 -25.36 6.77
C ARG A 373 -6.23 -24.44 5.63
N LEU A 374 -6.18 -23.13 5.84
CA LEU A 374 -5.68 -22.18 4.83
C LEU A 374 -4.22 -22.49 4.46
N ARG A 375 -3.36 -22.72 5.47
CA ARG A 375 -1.96 -23.10 5.23
C ARG A 375 -1.83 -24.43 4.49
N GLY A 376 -2.65 -25.42 4.85
CA GLY A 376 -2.73 -26.72 4.17
C GLY A 376 -3.19 -26.62 2.70
N ALA A 377 -3.97 -25.60 2.35
CA ALA A 377 -4.36 -25.28 0.97
C ALA A 377 -3.32 -24.42 0.22
N GLY A 378 -2.15 -24.17 0.83
CA GLY A 378 -1.05 -23.42 0.22
C GLY A 378 -1.20 -21.90 0.27
N LEU A 379 -2.17 -21.36 1.03
CA LEU A 379 -2.35 -19.91 1.19
C LEU A 379 -1.31 -19.36 2.19
N ARG A 380 -0.43 -18.49 1.68
CA ARG A 380 0.69 -17.91 2.44
C ARG A 380 0.47 -16.47 2.89
N HIS A 381 -0.67 -15.89 2.55
CA HIS A 381 -1.08 -14.52 2.90
C HIS A 381 -0.96 -14.23 4.40
N LEU A 382 -0.82 -12.95 4.75
CA LEU A 382 -1.15 -12.49 6.09
C LEU A 382 -2.60 -12.89 6.40
N VAL A 383 -2.80 -13.59 7.51
CA VAL A 383 -4.13 -13.96 7.99
C VAL A 383 -4.55 -13.00 9.10
N MET A 384 -5.74 -12.43 8.99
CA MET A 384 -6.36 -11.61 10.03
C MET A 384 -7.41 -12.44 10.78
N ALA A 385 -7.37 -12.38 12.12
CA ALA A 385 -8.29 -13.10 12.99
C ALA A 385 -9.03 -12.12 13.91
N ASP A 386 -10.34 -12.02 13.73
CA ASP A 386 -11.21 -11.18 14.53
C ASP A 386 -11.50 -11.81 15.90
N ALA A 387 -11.68 -10.96 16.89
CA ALA A 387 -12.02 -11.37 18.25
C ALA A 387 -13.43 -12.00 18.34
N PRO A 388 -13.72 -12.80 19.39
CA PRO A 388 -15.08 -13.23 19.68
C PRO A 388 -15.90 -12.08 20.30
N MET A 389 -17.15 -12.38 20.65
CA MET A 389 -18.09 -11.43 21.27
C MET A 389 -18.36 -10.24 20.35
N TRP A 390 -18.75 -10.54 19.11
CA TRP A 390 -19.00 -9.53 18.07
C TRP A 390 -17.76 -8.66 17.82
N GLY A 391 -16.57 -9.27 17.86
CA GLY A 391 -15.29 -8.57 17.67
C GLY A 391 -14.85 -7.67 18.83
N GLN A 392 -15.70 -7.41 19.83
CA GLN A 392 -15.40 -6.48 20.91
C GLN A 392 -14.60 -7.10 22.06
N ASP A 393 -14.54 -8.44 22.14
CA ASP A 393 -13.73 -9.17 23.12
C ASP A 393 -13.91 -8.72 24.58
N TRP A 394 -15.12 -8.36 25.01
CA TRP A 394 -15.34 -7.79 26.35
C TRP A 394 -14.96 -8.74 27.50
N GLN A 395 -14.81 -10.05 27.22
CA GLN A 395 -14.28 -11.05 28.16
C GLN A 395 -12.78 -11.33 27.99
N ASN A 396 -12.07 -10.62 27.11
CA ASN A 396 -10.65 -10.77 26.84
C ASN A 396 -10.24 -12.17 26.35
N ILE A 397 -11.13 -12.89 25.68
CA ILE A 397 -10.85 -14.25 25.20
C ILE A 397 -9.77 -14.21 24.13
N MET A 398 -9.87 -13.31 23.15
CA MET A 398 -8.79 -13.14 22.16
C MET A 398 -7.54 -12.59 22.84
N ARG A 399 -7.64 -11.54 23.65
CA ARG A 399 -6.50 -10.94 24.37
C ARG A 399 -5.66 -11.99 25.10
N ASP A 400 -6.31 -12.90 25.81
CA ASP A 400 -5.64 -13.88 26.66
C ASP A 400 -5.18 -15.14 25.89
N ASN A 401 -5.75 -15.42 24.71
CA ASN A 401 -5.47 -16.65 23.95
C ASN A 401 -4.84 -16.43 22.57
N ALA A 402 -4.63 -15.18 22.13
CA ALA A 402 -4.05 -14.84 20.83
C ALA A 402 -2.67 -15.49 20.62
N ALA A 403 -1.85 -15.59 21.66
CA ALA A 403 -0.55 -16.26 21.57
C ALA A 403 -0.67 -17.73 21.13
N ALA A 404 -1.71 -18.45 21.56
CA ALA A 404 -1.94 -19.84 21.14
C ALA A 404 -2.25 -19.92 19.64
N VAL A 405 -3.09 -19.02 19.11
CA VAL A 405 -3.41 -18.93 17.68
C VAL A 405 -2.19 -18.55 16.85
N PHE A 406 -1.44 -17.54 17.29
CA PHE A 406 -0.20 -17.13 16.64
C PHE A 406 0.83 -18.27 16.63
N ASN A 407 0.89 -19.04 17.72
CA ASN A 407 1.77 -20.19 17.82
C ASN A 407 1.38 -21.37 16.92
N ALA A 408 0.09 -21.52 16.64
CA ALA A 408 -0.45 -22.57 15.79
C ALA A 408 -0.26 -22.29 14.29
N ASP A 409 -0.06 -21.05 13.87
CA ASP A 409 0.30 -20.75 12.48
C ASP A 409 1.74 -21.20 12.18
N PRO A 410 1.97 -22.21 11.31
CA PRO A 410 3.33 -22.63 10.96
C PRO A 410 4.16 -21.53 10.28
N LEU A 411 3.51 -20.49 9.71
CA LEU A 411 4.20 -19.35 9.10
C LEU A 411 4.41 -18.18 10.07
N ARG A 412 3.82 -18.21 11.27
CA ARG A 412 3.80 -17.07 12.21
C ARG A 412 3.34 -15.77 11.55
N ASN A 413 2.39 -15.89 10.63
CA ASN A 413 1.92 -14.79 9.80
C ASN A 413 0.42 -14.52 10.01
N THR A 414 0.06 -14.28 11.27
CA THR A 414 -1.30 -13.96 11.71
C THR A 414 -1.30 -12.62 12.45
N VAL A 415 -2.20 -11.72 12.07
CA VAL A 415 -2.53 -10.47 12.76
C VAL A 415 -3.90 -10.56 13.44
N PHE A 416 -4.03 -9.99 14.63
CA PHE A 416 -5.29 -9.98 15.36
C PHE A 416 -6.07 -8.70 15.09
N SER A 417 -7.40 -8.81 15.07
CA SER A 417 -8.31 -7.72 14.78
C SER A 417 -9.31 -7.54 15.92
N ILE A 418 -9.34 -6.34 16.50
CA ILE A 418 -10.33 -5.93 17.49
C ILE A 418 -11.33 -4.96 16.87
N HIS A 419 -12.61 -5.13 17.18
CA HIS A 419 -13.66 -4.21 16.75
C HIS A 419 -14.06 -3.34 17.94
N MET A 420 -13.77 -2.05 17.85
CA MET A 420 -13.93 -1.13 18.98
C MET A 420 -15.24 -0.34 18.84
N TYR A 421 -16.31 -0.83 19.48
CA TYR A 421 -17.58 -0.12 19.63
C TYR A 421 -17.82 0.27 21.09
N GLY A 422 -19.03 0.12 21.64
CA GLY A 422 -19.38 0.66 22.96
C GLY A 422 -18.63 0.08 24.15
N VAL A 423 -17.92 -1.05 23.98
CA VAL A 423 -17.02 -1.61 25.02
C VAL A 423 -15.77 -0.74 25.24
N TYR A 424 -15.41 0.11 24.27
CA TYR A 424 -14.20 0.93 24.30
C TYR A 424 -14.57 2.42 24.32
N ASP A 425 -15.43 2.80 25.26
CA ASP A 425 -15.96 4.16 25.43
C ASP A 425 -15.05 5.07 26.26
N THR A 426 -13.96 4.52 26.81
CA THR A 426 -12.92 5.31 27.48
C THR A 426 -11.52 5.10 26.93
N ALA A 427 -10.71 6.16 27.03
CA ALA A 427 -9.29 6.08 26.77
C ALA A 427 -8.56 4.99 27.58
N ALA A 428 -9.03 4.67 28.79
CA ALA A 428 -8.41 3.67 29.64
C ALA A 428 -8.57 2.25 29.05
N GLU A 429 -9.76 1.92 28.57
CA GLU A 429 -10.04 0.61 27.95
C GLU A 429 -9.27 0.43 26.64
N VAL A 430 -9.30 1.46 25.78
CA VAL A 430 -8.52 1.47 24.52
C VAL A 430 -7.04 1.23 24.79
N ASN A 431 -6.45 2.00 25.71
CA ASN A 431 -5.03 1.87 26.02
C ASN A 431 -4.68 0.53 26.67
N ALA A 432 -5.53 0.03 27.58
CA ALA A 432 -5.30 -1.25 28.24
C ALA A 432 -5.26 -2.41 27.25
N TYR A 433 -6.18 -2.42 26.27
CA TYR A 433 -6.21 -3.46 25.25
C TYR A 433 -4.99 -3.40 24.32
N PHE A 434 -4.63 -2.21 23.83
CA PHE A 434 -3.42 -2.02 23.02
C PHE A 434 -2.14 -2.41 23.76
N ASP A 435 -2.03 -2.04 25.04
CA ASP A 435 -0.85 -2.34 25.85
C ASP A 435 -0.74 -3.83 26.18
N ALA A 436 -1.87 -4.55 26.30
CA ALA A 436 -1.87 -6.00 26.46
C ALA A 436 -1.25 -6.72 25.25
N PHE A 437 -1.65 -6.36 24.03
CA PHE A 437 -1.08 -6.94 22.80
C PHE A 437 0.39 -6.57 22.61
N ARG A 438 0.76 -5.31 22.88
CA ARG A 438 2.16 -4.88 22.87
C ARG A 438 3.00 -5.69 23.86
N THR A 439 2.50 -5.89 25.08
CA THR A 439 3.19 -6.67 26.13
C THR A 439 3.33 -8.13 25.75
N ALA A 440 2.33 -8.71 25.10
CA ALA A 440 2.36 -10.07 24.57
C ALA A 440 3.28 -10.21 23.33
N GLY A 441 3.75 -9.11 22.74
CA GLY A 441 4.57 -9.13 21.53
C GLY A 441 3.80 -9.58 20.29
N LEU A 442 2.49 -9.31 20.23
CA LEU A 442 1.60 -9.75 19.16
C LEU A 442 1.13 -8.57 18.29
N PRO A 443 0.96 -8.77 16.96
CA PRO A 443 0.45 -7.74 16.05
C PRO A 443 -1.07 -7.53 16.21
N LEU A 444 -1.50 -6.27 16.20
CA LEU A 444 -2.91 -5.88 16.37
C LEU A 444 -3.34 -4.81 15.33
N VAL A 445 -4.57 -4.94 14.84
CA VAL A 445 -5.28 -3.96 14.02
C VAL A 445 -6.65 -3.70 14.65
N VAL A 446 -7.15 -2.47 14.56
CA VAL A 446 -8.56 -2.16 14.83
C VAL A 446 -9.33 -2.38 13.53
N GLY A 447 -9.95 -3.56 13.38
CA GLY A 447 -10.58 -3.98 12.12
C GLY A 447 -11.90 -3.27 11.81
N GLU A 448 -12.56 -2.79 12.86
CA GLU A 448 -13.76 -1.95 12.80
C GLU A 448 -13.81 -1.02 14.01
N PHE A 449 -14.38 0.16 13.83
CA PHE A 449 -14.84 1.05 14.90
C PHE A 449 -15.75 2.13 14.33
N GLY A 450 -16.54 2.76 15.22
CA GLY A 450 -17.42 3.88 14.91
C GLY A 450 -17.26 5.03 15.92
N HIS A 451 -18.07 6.08 15.76
CA HIS A 451 -18.16 7.24 16.69
C HIS A 451 -19.40 7.19 17.59
N LYS A 452 -20.22 6.15 17.44
CA LYS A 452 -21.45 5.92 18.19
C LYS A 452 -21.84 4.46 18.01
N HIS A 453 -22.44 3.82 19.02
CA HIS A 453 -23.02 2.49 18.85
C HIS A 453 -24.20 2.27 19.81
N SER A 454 -25.00 1.21 19.60
CA SER A 454 -26.17 0.94 20.46
C SER A 454 -25.81 0.54 21.89
N ASP A 455 -24.57 0.12 22.12
CA ASP A 455 -24.04 -0.37 23.40
C ASP A 455 -23.08 0.62 24.08
N GLY A 456 -22.81 1.79 23.49
CA GLY A 456 -21.95 2.81 24.07
C GLY A 456 -21.48 3.88 23.07
N ASP A 457 -20.70 4.84 23.56
CA ASP A 457 -20.13 5.93 22.77
C ASP A 457 -18.62 5.69 22.61
N PRO A 458 -18.16 5.01 21.54
CA PRO A 458 -16.76 4.61 21.40
C PRO A 458 -15.84 5.84 21.38
N ASP A 459 -14.69 5.78 22.07
CA ASP A 459 -13.72 6.89 22.11
C ASP A 459 -12.83 6.89 20.85
N GLU A 460 -13.42 7.27 19.70
CA GLU A 460 -12.77 7.24 18.39
C GLU A 460 -11.55 8.17 18.30
N ASP A 461 -11.56 9.27 19.06
CA ASP A 461 -10.42 10.17 19.22
C ASP A 461 -9.22 9.45 19.83
N THR A 462 -9.42 8.74 20.94
CA THR A 462 -8.35 7.96 21.56
C THR A 462 -7.95 6.78 20.69
N ILE A 463 -8.89 6.04 20.10
CA ILE A 463 -8.59 4.92 19.21
C ILE A 463 -7.61 5.36 18.11
N MET A 464 -7.94 6.43 17.38
CA MET A 464 -7.12 6.90 16.26
C MET A 464 -5.78 7.48 16.73
N ALA A 465 -5.76 8.29 17.79
CA ALA A 465 -4.54 8.89 18.30
C ALA A 465 -3.56 7.84 18.87
N GLN A 466 -4.06 6.88 19.64
CA GLN A 466 -3.24 5.85 20.28
C GLN A 466 -2.80 4.76 19.31
N ALA A 467 -3.62 4.43 18.30
CA ALA A 467 -3.22 3.57 17.19
C ALA A 467 -2.10 4.23 16.37
N GLN A 468 -2.23 5.53 16.03
CA GLN A 468 -1.19 6.29 15.35
C GLN A 468 0.11 6.32 16.16
N ALA A 469 0.04 6.63 17.46
CA ALA A 469 1.22 6.70 18.33
C ALA A 469 1.96 5.35 18.49
N ARG A 470 1.23 4.22 18.36
CA ARG A 470 1.78 2.86 18.49
C ARG A 470 2.08 2.19 17.16
N GLY A 471 1.77 2.82 16.03
CA GLY A 471 1.91 2.22 14.69
C GLY A 471 0.93 1.07 14.42
N LEU A 472 -0.23 1.05 15.07
CA LEU A 472 -1.29 0.07 14.84
C LEU A 472 -2.18 0.49 13.66
N GLY A 473 -2.64 -0.50 12.90
CA GLY A 473 -3.61 -0.28 11.82
C GLY A 473 -5.02 0.00 12.35
N TYR A 474 -5.83 0.76 11.60
CA TYR A 474 -7.26 0.88 11.86
C TYR A 474 -8.08 0.96 10.56
N LEU A 475 -9.31 0.49 10.62
CA LEU A 475 -10.28 0.45 9.52
C LEU A 475 -11.64 0.91 10.03
N GLY A 476 -12.15 2.05 9.53
CA GLY A 476 -13.42 2.60 10.00
C GLY A 476 -14.63 1.89 9.39
N TRP A 477 -15.70 1.72 10.17
CA TRP A 477 -16.99 1.19 9.70
C TRP A 477 -17.99 2.33 9.49
N SER A 478 -18.61 2.48 8.32
CA SER A 478 -18.24 1.95 7.00
C SER A 478 -18.52 2.97 5.89
N TRP A 479 -18.12 2.70 4.65
CA TRP A 479 -18.22 3.68 3.56
C TRP A 479 -19.64 4.25 3.37
N SER A 480 -20.63 3.37 3.22
CA SER A 480 -22.06 3.70 3.08
C SER A 480 -22.90 2.43 3.09
N GLY A 481 -24.23 2.57 3.24
CA GLY A 481 -25.19 1.50 3.02
C GLY A 481 -25.58 0.71 4.26
N ASN A 482 -25.27 1.22 5.46
CA ASN A 482 -25.80 0.68 6.70
C ASN A 482 -27.33 0.76 6.76
N SER A 483 -27.97 -0.17 7.47
CA SER A 483 -29.42 -0.12 7.71
C SER A 483 -29.79 1.09 8.59
N ALA A 484 -31.06 1.48 8.60
CA ALA A 484 -31.51 2.71 9.27
C ALA A 484 -31.14 2.75 10.76
N GLU A 485 -31.09 1.60 11.43
CA GLU A 485 -30.77 1.46 12.85
C GLU A 485 -29.31 1.83 13.18
N VAL A 486 -28.41 1.66 12.22
CA VAL A 486 -26.96 1.92 12.35
C VAL A 486 -26.44 2.88 11.26
N GLY A 487 -27.34 3.58 10.57
CA GLY A 487 -27.01 4.50 9.47
C GLY A 487 -26.13 5.67 9.88
N TYR A 488 -26.04 5.96 11.19
CA TYR A 488 -25.09 6.94 11.72
C TYR A 488 -23.61 6.54 11.53
N LEU A 489 -23.32 5.27 11.17
CA LEU A 489 -21.98 4.77 10.85
C LEU A 489 -21.61 4.94 9.36
N ASP A 490 -22.52 5.40 8.51
CA ASP A 490 -22.16 5.72 7.12
C ASP A 490 -21.18 6.89 7.10
N MET A 491 -20.06 6.77 6.40
CA MET A 491 -19.13 7.89 6.14
C MET A 491 -19.65 8.81 5.03
N THR A 492 -20.40 8.26 4.08
CA THR A 492 -20.97 9.01 2.94
C THR A 492 -22.47 8.80 2.84
N ASN A 493 -23.19 9.85 2.47
CA ASN A 493 -24.60 9.73 2.13
C ASN A 493 -24.73 9.07 0.76
N SER A 494 -25.40 7.91 0.67
CA SER A 494 -25.72 7.24 -0.60
C SER A 494 -24.51 6.99 -1.51
N PHE A 495 -23.37 6.57 -0.92
CA PHE A 495 -22.10 6.33 -1.64
C PHE A 495 -21.51 7.56 -2.35
N ASP A 496 -21.99 8.78 -2.06
CA ASP A 496 -21.50 10.02 -2.70
C ASP A 496 -20.28 10.59 -1.96
N PRO A 497 -19.07 10.56 -2.55
CA PRO A 497 -17.87 11.11 -1.91
C PRO A 497 -17.89 12.63 -1.74
N ALA A 498 -18.79 13.34 -2.42
CA ALA A 498 -18.98 14.78 -2.22
C ALA A 498 -19.93 15.10 -1.06
N SER A 499 -20.59 14.09 -0.48
CA SER A 499 -21.58 14.23 0.61
C SER A 499 -21.17 13.39 1.82
N LEU A 500 -20.19 13.89 2.57
CA LEU A 500 -19.77 13.24 3.81
C LEU A 500 -20.79 13.46 4.94
N THR A 501 -20.95 12.44 5.78
CA THR A 501 -21.63 12.57 7.08
C THR A 501 -20.68 13.20 8.11
N PRO A 502 -21.16 13.59 9.30
CA PRO A 502 -20.26 14.03 10.38
C PRO A 502 -19.19 12.99 10.73
N TRP A 503 -19.54 11.70 10.66
CA TRP A 503 -18.59 10.61 10.86
C TRP A 503 -17.53 10.54 9.77
N GLY A 504 -17.95 10.60 8.50
CA GLY A 504 -17.03 10.62 7.37
C GLY A 504 -16.06 11.80 7.44
N GLU A 505 -16.55 12.99 7.81
CA GLU A 505 -15.71 14.16 7.99
C GLU A 505 -14.68 13.95 9.10
N ARG A 506 -15.11 13.43 10.27
CA ARG A 506 -14.21 13.13 11.39
C ARG A 506 -13.16 12.09 11.02
N PHE A 507 -13.56 10.98 10.40
CA PHE A 507 -12.68 9.85 10.11
C PHE A 507 -11.70 10.13 8.96
N LEU A 508 -12.18 10.75 7.87
CA LEU A 508 -11.39 10.96 6.66
C LEU A 508 -10.51 12.21 6.75
N ASN A 509 -11.07 13.33 7.23
CA ASN A 509 -10.42 14.64 7.20
C ASN A 509 -9.95 15.13 8.59
N GLY A 510 -10.48 14.55 9.67
CA GLY A 510 -10.16 14.94 11.05
C GLY A 510 -8.77 14.53 11.53
N ALA A 511 -8.46 14.91 12.77
CA ALA A 511 -7.18 14.60 13.41
C ALA A 511 -6.94 13.09 13.51
N ASN A 512 -5.71 12.69 13.24
CA ASN A 512 -5.26 11.31 13.09
C ASN A 512 -6.01 10.51 12.02
N GLY A 513 -6.83 11.15 11.18
CA GLY A 513 -7.64 10.55 10.13
C GLY A 513 -6.86 10.11 8.90
N ILE A 514 -7.59 9.58 7.92
CA ILE A 514 -7.02 9.00 6.71
C ILE A 514 -6.12 9.98 5.97
N ARG A 515 -6.60 11.20 5.67
CA ARG A 515 -5.82 12.20 4.92
C ARG A 515 -4.53 12.61 5.62
N GLN A 516 -4.51 12.58 6.94
CA GLN A 516 -3.35 13.01 7.73
C GLN A 516 -2.31 11.91 7.89
N THR A 517 -2.73 10.64 7.99
CA THR A 517 -1.86 9.56 8.49
C THR A 517 -1.65 8.41 7.52
N SER A 518 -2.51 8.26 6.52
CA SER A 518 -2.41 7.17 5.55
C SER A 518 -1.18 7.31 4.66
N LYS A 519 -0.53 6.16 4.42
CA LYS A 519 0.61 6.01 3.50
C LYS A 519 0.33 4.83 2.58
N GLU A 520 0.42 5.06 1.27
CA GLU A 520 0.26 3.99 0.28
C GLU A 520 1.26 2.85 0.54
N ALA A 521 0.83 1.61 0.34
CA ALA A 521 1.70 0.45 0.43
C ALA A 521 2.80 0.56 -0.64
N THR A 522 4.04 0.31 -0.23
CA THR A 522 5.23 0.45 -1.07
C THR A 522 5.21 -0.49 -2.28
N VAL A 523 4.51 -1.63 -2.20
CA VAL A 523 4.28 -2.55 -3.32
C VAL A 523 3.62 -1.87 -4.53
N PHE A 524 2.84 -0.80 -4.34
CA PHE A 524 2.17 -0.08 -5.44
C PHE A 524 3.02 1.04 -6.06
N GLY A 525 4.32 1.12 -5.71
CA GLY A 525 5.23 2.18 -6.13
C GLY A 525 5.29 3.35 -5.14
N GLY A 526 4.73 3.20 -3.95
CA GLY A 526 4.78 4.16 -2.85
C GLY A 526 5.95 3.91 -1.88
N GLY A 527 7.18 3.86 -2.38
CA GLY A 527 8.39 3.88 -1.54
C GLY A 527 9.13 2.55 -1.39
N GLY A 528 9.90 2.16 -2.39
CA GLY A 528 10.98 1.20 -2.13
C GLY A 528 11.96 1.76 -1.08
N PRO A 529 12.79 0.92 -0.44
CA PRO A 529 13.94 1.42 0.29
C PRO A 529 14.92 2.02 -0.74
N GLY A 530 14.79 3.30 -1.09
CA GLY A 530 15.70 3.87 -2.09
C GLY A 530 15.49 5.30 -2.56
N ASP A 531 14.27 5.84 -2.61
CA ASP A 531 14.12 7.23 -3.05
C ASP A 531 14.41 8.21 -1.90
N THR A 532 15.65 8.67 -1.86
CA THR A 532 16.16 9.69 -0.94
C THR A 532 16.51 10.99 -1.66
N ARG A 533 16.25 11.06 -2.97
CA ARG A 533 16.63 12.22 -3.77
C ARG A 533 15.45 13.17 -3.80
N PRO A 534 15.60 14.39 -3.27
CA PRO A 534 14.55 15.36 -3.40
C PRO A 534 14.37 15.76 -4.86
N PRO A 535 13.13 16.07 -5.28
CA PRO A 535 12.89 16.64 -6.59
C PRO A 535 13.77 17.87 -6.86
N SER A 536 14.02 18.16 -8.14
CA SER A 536 14.69 19.40 -8.51
C SER A 536 13.92 20.61 -7.98
N THR A 537 14.61 21.70 -7.64
CA THR A 537 13.94 22.94 -7.25
C THR A 537 13.00 23.43 -8.36
N PRO A 538 11.72 23.75 -8.07
CA PRO A 538 10.81 24.32 -9.05
C PRO A 538 11.37 25.63 -9.63
N GLY A 539 10.97 25.95 -10.87
CA GLY A 539 11.30 27.25 -11.45
C GLY A 539 10.66 28.40 -10.68
N THR A 540 11.15 29.63 -10.88
CA THR A 540 10.58 30.83 -10.24
C THR A 540 9.11 30.98 -10.63
N PRO A 541 8.19 31.09 -9.65
CA PRO A 541 6.77 31.31 -9.95
C PRO A 541 6.55 32.62 -10.72
N VAL A 542 5.50 32.64 -11.54
CA VAL A 542 4.99 33.84 -12.20
C VAL A 542 3.53 34.05 -11.79
N ALA A 543 3.16 35.31 -11.54
CA ALA A 543 1.79 35.69 -11.20
C ALA A 543 1.03 36.18 -12.43
N SER A 544 -0.23 35.79 -12.50
CA SER A 544 -1.24 36.23 -13.47
C SER A 544 -2.55 36.49 -12.74
N ALA A 545 -3.55 37.05 -13.44
CA ALA A 545 -4.86 37.38 -12.88
C ALA A 545 -4.75 38.15 -11.54
N VAL A 546 -3.78 39.07 -11.42
CA VAL A 546 -3.53 39.83 -10.20
C VAL A 546 -4.65 40.85 -10.00
N THR A 547 -5.41 40.68 -8.93
CA THR A 547 -6.50 41.57 -8.51
C THR A 547 -6.16 42.22 -7.17
N ALA A 548 -7.09 43.00 -6.63
CA ALA A 548 -7.00 43.54 -5.26
C ALA A 548 -7.08 42.45 -4.18
N GLY A 549 -7.68 41.29 -4.48
CA GLY A 549 -8.01 40.24 -3.49
C GLY A 549 -7.42 38.86 -3.79
N GLY A 550 -6.66 38.68 -4.86
CA GLY A 550 -6.13 37.38 -5.26
C GLY A 550 -5.30 37.41 -6.54
N LEU A 551 -4.66 36.29 -6.83
CA LEU A 551 -3.82 36.07 -8.01
C LEU A 551 -3.70 34.58 -8.32
N THR A 552 -3.25 34.25 -9.53
CA THR A 552 -2.91 32.86 -9.93
C THR A 552 -1.42 32.75 -10.19
N LEU A 553 -0.78 31.80 -9.53
CA LEU A 553 0.62 31.42 -9.70
C LEU A 553 0.74 30.24 -10.67
N THR A 554 1.74 30.29 -11.54
CA THR A 554 2.23 29.13 -12.30
C THR A 554 3.75 29.07 -12.23
N TRP A 555 4.35 27.91 -12.41
CA TRP A 555 5.81 27.74 -12.39
C TRP A 555 6.27 26.60 -13.31
N PRO A 556 7.52 26.63 -13.79
CA PRO A 556 8.14 25.47 -14.43
C PRO A 556 8.19 24.27 -13.48
N ALA A 557 7.80 23.09 -13.99
CA ALA A 557 7.75 21.85 -13.23
C ALA A 557 9.15 21.42 -12.73
N SER A 558 9.16 20.74 -11.59
CA SER A 558 10.32 19.97 -11.13
C SER A 558 10.39 18.62 -11.84
N THR A 559 11.60 18.08 -11.91
CA THR A 559 11.85 16.69 -12.30
C THR A 559 12.40 15.93 -11.11
N ASP A 560 12.19 14.63 -11.12
CA ASP A 560 12.64 13.71 -10.09
C ASP A 560 12.98 12.36 -10.75
N ASP A 561 13.82 11.54 -10.12
CA ASP A 561 14.19 10.24 -10.70
C ASP A 561 13.08 9.18 -10.58
N VAL A 562 12.10 9.38 -9.69
CA VAL A 562 10.89 8.56 -9.58
C VAL A 562 9.64 9.33 -10.00
N GLY A 563 9.47 10.56 -9.52
CA GLY A 563 8.42 11.46 -9.98
C GLY A 563 7.92 12.45 -8.93
N VAL A 564 7.51 13.63 -9.40
CA VAL A 564 6.94 14.68 -8.55
C VAL A 564 5.44 14.46 -8.35
N THR A 565 4.99 14.38 -7.10
CA THR A 565 3.57 14.13 -6.74
C THR A 565 2.82 15.41 -6.36
N GLY A 566 3.53 16.49 -6.06
CA GLY A 566 2.91 17.79 -5.88
C GLY A 566 3.87 18.89 -5.45
N TYR A 567 3.28 20.03 -5.10
CA TYR A 567 3.97 21.25 -4.73
C TYR A 567 3.33 21.89 -3.49
N ASP A 568 4.17 22.48 -2.64
CA ASP A 568 3.76 23.31 -1.51
C ASP A 568 4.05 24.78 -1.84
N VAL A 569 3.06 25.64 -1.62
CA VAL A 569 3.12 27.07 -1.94
C VAL A 569 3.22 27.88 -0.66
N PHE A 570 4.29 28.68 -0.55
CA PHE A 570 4.56 29.53 0.59
C PHE A 570 4.37 31.00 0.23
N ARG A 571 3.80 31.77 1.15
CA ARG A 571 3.59 33.21 1.03
C ARG A 571 4.24 33.95 2.20
N ALA A 572 4.83 35.11 1.92
CA ALA A 572 5.29 36.08 2.91
C ALA A 572 4.66 37.46 2.64
N LEU A 573 4.38 38.22 3.70
CA LEU A 573 3.96 39.62 3.61
C LEU A 573 5.18 40.53 3.60
N GLY A 574 5.37 41.35 2.57
CA GLY A 574 6.55 42.22 2.44
C GLY A 574 7.86 41.46 2.66
N SER A 575 8.75 41.98 3.51
CA SER A 575 10.01 41.32 3.90
C SER A 575 9.88 40.29 5.03
N GLY A 576 8.66 39.91 5.43
CA GLY A 576 8.41 38.96 6.51
C GLY A 576 8.77 37.50 6.21
N SER A 577 8.47 36.60 7.15
CA SER A 577 8.72 35.16 7.00
C SER A 577 7.70 34.49 6.06
N PHE A 578 8.14 33.44 5.37
CA PHE A 578 7.28 32.59 4.55
C PHE A 578 6.46 31.63 5.41
N ALA A 579 5.17 31.50 5.09
CA ALA A 579 4.26 30.52 5.67
C ALA A 579 3.57 29.73 4.55
N LEU A 580 3.28 28.45 4.79
CA LEU A 580 2.53 27.61 3.86
C LEU A 580 1.10 28.15 3.72
N VAL A 581 0.64 28.35 2.48
CA VAL A 581 -0.73 28.84 2.18
C VAL A 581 -1.56 27.84 1.40
N GLY A 582 -0.93 26.83 0.79
CA GLY A 582 -1.64 25.74 0.16
C GLY A 582 -0.70 24.77 -0.55
N SER A 583 -1.30 23.71 -1.11
CA SER A 583 -0.60 22.66 -1.85
C SER A 583 -1.40 22.28 -3.09
N THR A 584 -0.72 21.83 -4.14
CA THR A 584 -1.35 21.45 -5.43
C THR A 584 -0.60 20.27 -6.06
N ALA A 585 -1.29 19.44 -6.85
CA ALA A 585 -0.67 18.37 -7.64
C ALA A 585 -0.18 18.86 -9.02
N THR A 586 -0.62 20.04 -9.45
CA THR A 586 -0.28 20.64 -10.74
C THR A 586 0.65 21.83 -10.56
N THR A 587 1.22 22.36 -11.63
CA THR A 587 2.10 23.54 -11.61
C THR A 587 1.34 24.87 -11.59
N SER A 588 0.20 24.91 -10.88
CA SER A 588 -0.68 26.07 -10.78
C SER A 588 -1.36 26.14 -9.41
N TYR A 589 -1.48 27.35 -8.86
CA TYR A 589 -2.17 27.63 -7.59
C TYR A 589 -2.81 29.02 -7.61
N THR A 590 -4.09 29.11 -7.24
CA THR A 590 -4.80 30.39 -7.09
C THR A 590 -4.88 30.77 -5.62
N ASP A 591 -4.33 31.93 -5.28
CA ASP A 591 -4.37 32.49 -3.93
C ASP A 591 -5.42 33.60 -3.86
N THR A 592 -6.25 33.57 -2.81
CA THR A 592 -7.39 34.48 -2.63
C THR A 592 -7.42 35.03 -1.20
N GLY A 593 -8.24 36.07 -0.96
CA GLY A 593 -8.30 36.73 0.34
C GLY A 593 -7.09 37.62 0.64
N LEU A 594 -6.38 38.07 -0.40
CA LEU A 594 -5.23 38.96 -0.26
C LEU A 594 -5.67 40.39 0.08
N THR A 595 -4.81 41.10 0.80
CA THR A 595 -5.01 42.52 1.07
C THR A 595 -4.62 43.32 -0.19
N PRO A 596 -5.37 44.35 -0.56
CA PRO A 596 -5.01 45.18 -1.70
C PRO A 596 -3.78 46.06 -1.48
N SER A 597 -3.20 46.61 -2.56
CA SER A 597 -2.00 47.47 -2.52
C SER A 597 -0.84 46.86 -1.70
N THR A 598 -0.78 45.53 -1.60
CA THR A 598 0.07 44.83 -0.66
C THR A 598 1.05 43.95 -1.41
N THR A 599 2.34 44.12 -1.10
CA THR A 599 3.39 43.27 -1.67
C THR A 599 3.45 41.94 -0.92
N TYR A 600 3.23 40.86 -1.66
CA TYR A 600 3.45 39.49 -1.23
C TYR A 600 4.66 38.91 -1.93
N ARG A 601 5.35 38.00 -1.25
CA ARG A 601 6.35 37.14 -1.87
C ARG A 601 5.89 35.70 -1.86
N TYR A 602 6.15 34.99 -2.94
CA TYR A 602 5.80 33.57 -3.09
C TYR A 602 7.02 32.72 -3.41
N GLN A 603 7.06 31.54 -2.81
CA GLN A 603 8.01 30.48 -3.14
C GLN A 603 7.27 29.15 -3.22
N VAL A 604 7.81 28.23 -4.01
CA VAL A 604 7.24 26.90 -4.18
C VAL A 604 8.33 25.86 -3.96
N ARG A 605 8.00 24.73 -3.34
CA ARG A 605 8.86 23.53 -3.38
C ARG A 605 8.08 22.35 -3.93
N ALA A 606 8.78 21.42 -4.55
CA ALA A 606 8.22 20.15 -5.02
C ALA A 606 8.33 19.09 -3.92
N ARG A 607 7.45 18.09 -3.99
CA ARG A 607 7.46 16.88 -3.19
C ARG A 607 7.24 15.66 -4.09
N ASP A 608 7.88 14.55 -3.76
CA ASP A 608 7.68 13.25 -4.43
C ASP A 608 6.76 12.33 -3.60
N ALA A 609 6.63 11.09 -4.03
CA ALA A 609 5.84 10.06 -3.33
C ALA A 609 6.53 9.54 -2.06
N ALA A 610 7.86 9.65 -1.99
CA ALA A 610 8.69 9.20 -0.86
C ALA A 610 8.72 10.20 0.29
N GLY A 611 8.22 11.42 0.06
CA GLY A 611 8.19 12.51 1.04
C GLY A 611 9.45 13.37 1.03
N ASN A 612 10.36 13.19 0.06
CA ASN A 612 11.46 14.13 -0.10
C ASN A 612 10.91 15.45 -0.64
N VAL A 613 11.53 16.55 -0.19
CA VAL A 613 11.13 17.90 -0.58
C VAL A 613 12.31 18.63 -1.20
N SER A 614 12.07 19.32 -2.31
CA SER A 614 13.08 20.16 -2.94
C SER A 614 13.43 21.36 -2.04
N ALA A 615 14.55 22.03 -2.34
CA ALA A 615 14.72 23.42 -1.91
C ALA A 615 13.59 24.30 -2.49
N THR A 616 13.30 25.41 -1.84
CA THR A 616 12.30 26.36 -2.35
C THR A 616 12.81 27.11 -3.58
N SER A 617 11.91 27.43 -4.49
CA SER A 617 12.18 28.26 -5.66
C SER A 617 12.70 29.64 -5.25
N PRO A 618 13.35 30.39 -6.15
CA PRO A 618 13.51 31.83 -5.97
C PRO A 618 12.15 32.50 -5.68
N ALA A 619 12.17 33.53 -4.84
CA ALA A 619 10.94 34.25 -4.48
C ALA A 619 10.44 35.11 -5.64
N LEU A 620 9.17 34.94 -6.00
CA LEU A 620 8.43 35.94 -6.77
C LEU A 620 7.99 37.05 -5.82
N SER A 621 8.15 38.32 -6.20
CA SER A 621 7.53 39.46 -5.51
C SER A 621 6.41 40.02 -6.39
N VAL A 622 5.21 40.14 -5.83
CA VAL A 622 4.03 40.65 -6.53
C VAL A 622 3.24 41.57 -5.61
N THR A 623 2.83 42.72 -6.14
CA THR A 623 1.96 43.64 -5.41
C THR A 623 0.55 43.48 -5.93
N THR A 624 -0.39 43.17 -5.03
CA THR A 624 -1.81 43.12 -5.37
C THR A 624 -2.27 44.46 -5.92
N GLY A 625 -3.29 44.42 -6.78
CA GLY A 625 -3.92 45.63 -7.29
C GLY A 625 -4.38 46.54 -6.16
N ALA A 626 -4.50 47.83 -6.44
CA ALA A 626 -4.88 48.79 -5.41
C ALA A 626 -6.25 48.46 -4.78
N GLY A 627 -6.36 48.71 -3.48
CA GLY A 627 -7.60 48.51 -2.71
C GLY A 627 -8.68 49.49 -3.07
N GLY A 628 -9.51 49.09 -4.02
CA GLY A 628 -10.74 49.76 -4.42
C GLY A 628 -11.03 49.43 -5.88
N GLY A 629 -12.01 48.61 -6.22
CA GLY A 629 -12.91 47.76 -5.44
C GLY A 629 -13.54 46.77 -6.42
N THR A 630 -14.39 45.85 -5.95
CA THR A 630 -15.51 45.40 -6.80
C THR A 630 -16.15 46.67 -7.34
N GLY A 631 -16.12 46.86 -8.67
CA GLY A 631 -16.23 48.16 -9.35
C GLY A 631 -16.87 49.28 -8.54
N THR A 632 -16.28 50.48 -8.54
CA THR A 632 -16.94 51.71 -8.05
C THR A 632 -18.19 52.07 -8.87
N CYS A 633 -18.60 51.18 -9.77
CA CYS A 633 -19.82 51.25 -10.54
C CYS A 633 -20.54 49.90 -10.58
N LYS A 634 -21.87 49.95 -10.46
CA LYS A 634 -22.80 48.91 -10.93
C LYS A 634 -23.45 49.39 -12.23
N VAL A 635 -23.63 48.52 -13.21
CA VAL A 635 -24.31 48.80 -14.47
C VAL A 635 -25.49 47.85 -14.67
N ALA A 636 -26.68 48.43 -14.87
CA ALA A 636 -27.86 47.70 -15.35
C ALA A 636 -28.07 48.03 -16.84
N TYR A 637 -28.17 47.00 -17.68
CA TYR A 637 -28.41 47.13 -19.11
C TYR A 637 -29.71 46.44 -19.50
N SER A 638 -30.50 47.09 -20.35
CA SER A 638 -31.71 46.51 -20.95
C SER A 638 -31.79 46.91 -22.42
N ALA A 639 -32.38 46.04 -23.24
CA ALA A 639 -32.67 46.32 -24.64
C ALA A 639 -34.03 45.77 -25.03
N SER A 640 -34.80 46.54 -25.80
CA SER A 640 -36.05 46.13 -26.41
C SER A 640 -35.92 46.15 -27.93
N ASN A 641 -36.12 45.00 -28.55
CA ASN A 641 -35.99 44.83 -30.00
C ASN A 641 -37.30 45.22 -30.71
N TRP A 642 -37.19 45.81 -31.90
CA TRP A 642 -38.31 46.20 -32.75
C TRP A 642 -37.95 46.07 -34.24
N GLY A 643 -38.87 46.39 -35.15
CA GLY A 643 -38.60 46.42 -36.59
C GLY A 643 -38.42 45.07 -37.28
N GLY A 644 -38.83 43.96 -36.65
CA GLY A 644 -38.64 42.61 -37.21
C GLY A 644 -37.26 41.99 -36.91
N GLY A 645 -36.53 42.51 -35.92
CA GLY A 645 -35.26 41.95 -35.46
C GLY A 645 -34.01 42.63 -36.03
N ASN A 646 -34.14 43.88 -36.50
CA ASN A 646 -33.04 44.67 -37.04
C ASN A 646 -32.82 45.99 -36.29
N GLY A 647 -33.70 46.35 -35.35
CA GLY A 647 -33.61 47.56 -34.52
C GLY A 647 -33.78 47.24 -33.04
N PHE A 648 -33.14 48.01 -32.18
CA PHE A 648 -33.34 47.96 -30.74
C PHE A 648 -33.22 49.33 -30.09
N THR A 649 -33.82 49.46 -28.91
CA THR A 649 -33.62 50.57 -27.99
C THR A 649 -32.99 50.04 -26.72
N ALA A 650 -31.84 50.59 -26.32
CA ALA A 650 -31.13 50.22 -25.11
C ALA A 650 -31.19 51.30 -24.04
N GLY A 651 -31.34 50.86 -22.79
CA GLY A 651 -31.22 51.68 -21.59
C GLY A 651 -30.09 51.17 -20.70
N VAL A 652 -29.25 52.07 -20.22
CA VAL A 652 -28.13 51.77 -19.33
C VAL A 652 -28.19 52.66 -18.10
N THR A 653 -28.18 52.05 -16.91
CA THR A 653 -28.10 52.76 -15.63
C THR A 653 -26.75 52.47 -14.99
N ILE A 654 -26.02 53.54 -14.67
CA ILE A 654 -24.71 53.50 -14.02
C ILE A 654 -24.90 53.99 -12.59
N THR A 655 -24.59 53.15 -11.60
CA THR A 655 -24.64 53.49 -10.17
C THR A 655 -23.24 53.61 -9.63
N ASN A 656 -22.85 54.73 -9.01
CA ASN A 656 -21.58 54.83 -8.30
C ASN A 656 -21.67 54.05 -6.98
N THR A 657 -21.04 52.88 -6.92
CA THR A 657 -20.95 52.04 -5.71
C THR A 657 -19.68 52.33 -4.90
N GLY A 658 -18.87 53.29 -5.33
CA GLY A 658 -17.71 53.78 -4.61
C GLY A 658 -18.06 54.75 -3.48
N THR A 659 -17.09 55.04 -2.63
CA THR A 659 -17.23 55.94 -1.47
C THR A 659 -16.93 57.41 -1.78
N GLY A 660 -16.41 57.72 -2.98
CA GLY A 660 -16.13 59.07 -3.46
C GLY A 660 -17.02 59.50 -4.62
N ALA A 661 -17.26 60.81 -4.76
CA ALA A 661 -17.98 61.34 -5.91
C ALA A 661 -17.13 61.22 -7.19
N ILE A 662 -17.74 60.80 -8.29
CA ILE A 662 -17.12 60.77 -9.62
C ILE A 662 -17.45 62.10 -10.30
N ASP A 663 -16.43 62.84 -10.75
CA ASP A 663 -16.61 64.11 -11.46
C ASP A 663 -16.06 64.01 -12.88
N GLY A 664 -16.93 63.65 -13.82
CA GLY A 664 -16.59 63.23 -15.17
C GLY A 664 -16.57 61.71 -15.27
N TRP A 665 -17.41 61.16 -16.14
CA TRP A 665 -17.51 59.72 -16.35
C TRP A 665 -17.61 59.37 -17.83
N THR A 666 -16.92 58.30 -18.21
CA THR A 666 -16.99 57.65 -19.50
C THR A 666 -17.22 56.16 -19.29
N LEU A 667 -18.38 55.67 -19.71
CA LEU A 667 -18.69 54.25 -19.74
C LEU A 667 -18.20 53.66 -21.06
N ALA A 668 -17.54 52.51 -21.02
CA ALA A 668 -17.14 51.76 -22.20
C ALA A 668 -17.63 50.31 -22.11
N PHE A 669 -18.07 49.76 -23.24
CA PHE A 669 -18.51 48.38 -23.39
C PHE A 669 -18.39 47.91 -24.85
N GLY A 670 -18.39 46.59 -25.04
CA GLY A 670 -18.22 45.97 -26.35
C GLY A 670 -19.45 45.18 -26.80
N TYR A 671 -19.77 45.28 -28.10
CA TYR A 671 -20.73 44.46 -28.79
C TYR A 671 -20.04 43.40 -29.65
N ALA A 672 -20.53 42.16 -29.57
CA ALA A 672 -19.91 41.00 -30.20
C ALA A 672 -20.57 40.57 -31.53
N ASN A 673 -21.82 40.98 -31.80
CA ASN A 673 -22.66 40.42 -32.86
C ASN A 673 -23.18 41.50 -33.81
N GLY A 674 -22.28 42.37 -34.27
CA GLY A 674 -22.58 43.35 -35.32
C GLY A 674 -23.52 44.48 -34.90
N GLN A 675 -23.78 44.66 -33.60
CA GLN A 675 -24.60 45.78 -33.14
C GLN A 675 -23.96 47.13 -33.49
N GLN A 676 -24.75 48.05 -34.03
CA GLN A 676 -24.36 49.42 -34.36
C GLN A 676 -25.28 50.41 -33.65
N VAL A 677 -24.71 51.30 -32.86
CA VAL A 677 -25.41 52.42 -32.22
C VAL A 677 -25.80 53.43 -33.30
N THR A 678 -27.01 53.96 -33.22
CA THR A 678 -27.53 55.01 -34.11
C THR A 678 -27.62 56.32 -33.32
N PRO A 679 -26.62 57.20 -33.41
CA PRO A 679 -26.68 58.52 -32.76
C PRO A 679 -27.79 59.41 -33.36
N PRO A 680 -28.35 60.35 -32.59
CA PRO A 680 -28.00 60.64 -31.20
C PRO A 680 -28.64 59.66 -30.21
N GLY A 681 -27.96 59.41 -29.09
CA GLY A 681 -28.58 58.87 -27.88
C GLY A 681 -29.07 59.99 -26.96
N TRP A 682 -29.52 59.63 -25.77
CA TRP A 682 -29.88 60.55 -24.69
C TRP A 682 -29.11 60.23 -23.41
N GLY A 683 -28.85 61.26 -22.60
CA GLY A 683 -28.15 61.15 -21.32
C GLY A 683 -26.61 61.07 -21.43
N ALA A 684 -26.05 60.84 -22.62
CA ALA A 684 -24.60 60.84 -22.87
C ALA A 684 -24.27 61.18 -24.32
N THR A 685 -23.02 61.57 -24.56
CA THR A 685 -22.42 61.59 -25.90
C THR A 685 -21.93 60.19 -26.23
N LEU A 686 -22.44 59.59 -27.30
CA LEU A 686 -22.08 58.24 -27.72
C LEU A 686 -21.11 58.26 -28.90
N ALA A 687 -20.12 57.39 -28.86
CA ALA A 687 -19.25 57.08 -29.98
C ALA A 687 -19.06 55.57 -30.08
N GLN A 688 -18.91 55.06 -31.31
CA GLN A 688 -18.62 53.66 -31.57
C GLN A 688 -17.51 53.54 -32.61
N SER A 689 -16.56 52.64 -32.36
CA SER A 689 -15.53 52.23 -33.31
C SER A 689 -15.44 50.70 -33.34
N GLY A 690 -15.81 50.11 -34.47
CA GLY A 690 -16.01 48.66 -34.55
C GLY A 690 -17.09 48.19 -33.55
N GLY A 691 -16.78 47.20 -32.74
CA GLY A 691 -17.68 46.73 -31.67
C GLY A 691 -17.63 47.55 -30.38
N ASN A 692 -16.70 48.50 -30.23
CA ASN A 692 -16.48 49.21 -28.97
C ASN A 692 -17.31 50.50 -28.91
N VAL A 693 -18.11 50.64 -27.85
CA VAL A 693 -18.96 51.80 -27.60
C VAL A 693 -18.46 52.55 -26.37
N THR A 694 -18.43 53.88 -26.46
CA THR A 694 -18.17 54.78 -25.33
C THR A 694 -19.34 55.74 -25.15
N ALA A 695 -19.77 55.92 -23.91
CA ALA A 695 -20.77 56.91 -23.49
C ALA A 695 -20.15 57.87 -22.48
N THR A 696 -20.00 59.15 -22.85
CA THR A 696 -19.41 60.18 -21.99
C THR A 696 -20.47 61.13 -21.47
N ASN A 697 -20.34 61.53 -20.20
CA ASN A 697 -21.26 62.43 -19.51
C ASN A 697 -21.50 63.74 -20.26
N LEU A 698 -22.67 64.33 -20.04
CA LEU A 698 -22.98 65.71 -20.41
C LEU A 698 -22.65 66.64 -19.23
N ALA A 699 -22.68 67.95 -19.45
CA ALA A 699 -22.32 68.93 -18.42
C ALA A 699 -23.19 68.81 -17.15
N TRP A 700 -24.48 68.50 -17.29
CA TRP A 700 -25.46 68.48 -16.20
C TRP A 700 -25.47 67.18 -15.38
N ASN A 701 -24.94 66.07 -15.89
CA ASN A 701 -24.81 64.80 -15.15
C ASN A 701 -23.35 64.39 -14.94
N ARG A 702 -22.43 65.35 -15.02
CA ARG A 702 -20.99 65.11 -14.87
C ARG A 702 -20.61 64.52 -13.51
N ALA A 703 -21.25 65.01 -12.45
CA ALA A 703 -21.00 64.58 -11.08
C ALA A 703 -21.94 63.42 -10.67
N LEU A 704 -21.38 62.34 -10.14
CA LEU A 704 -22.10 61.18 -9.63
C LEU A 704 -21.63 60.88 -8.20
N ALA A 705 -22.42 61.30 -7.21
CA ALA A 705 -22.12 61.06 -5.79
C ALA A 705 -22.14 59.56 -5.44
N PRO A 706 -21.54 59.14 -4.31
CA PRO A 706 -21.69 57.78 -3.80
C PRO A 706 -23.16 57.33 -3.74
N ASN A 707 -23.44 56.12 -4.20
CA ASN A 707 -24.77 55.51 -4.36
C ASN A 707 -25.75 56.22 -5.31
N ALA A 708 -25.33 57.31 -5.98
CA ALA A 708 -26.15 57.96 -7.00
C ALA A 708 -26.10 57.17 -8.32
N SER A 709 -27.17 57.30 -9.12
CA SER A 709 -27.26 56.66 -10.43
C SER A 709 -27.56 57.66 -11.54
N VAL A 710 -27.08 57.37 -12.74
CA VAL A 710 -27.41 58.09 -13.97
C VAL A 710 -27.87 57.09 -15.03
N SER A 711 -28.91 57.45 -15.77
CA SER A 711 -29.43 56.62 -16.86
C SER A 711 -29.22 57.29 -18.20
N ILE A 712 -28.83 56.49 -19.17
CA ILE A 712 -28.61 56.87 -20.57
C ILE A 712 -29.37 55.89 -21.47
N GLY A 713 -29.57 56.26 -22.74
CA GLY A 713 -30.11 55.33 -23.71
C GLY A 713 -29.85 55.72 -25.14
N PHE A 714 -30.08 54.79 -26.05
CA PHE A 714 -29.85 54.96 -27.48
C PHE A 714 -30.64 53.94 -28.29
N ASN A 715 -30.82 54.26 -29.57
CA ASN A 715 -31.27 53.29 -30.56
C ASN A 715 -30.06 52.66 -31.26
N GLY A 716 -30.22 51.45 -31.77
CA GLY A 716 -29.22 50.77 -32.59
C GLY A 716 -29.81 49.71 -33.49
N THR A 717 -28.96 49.15 -34.34
CA THR A 717 -29.27 48.02 -35.23
C THR A 717 -28.39 46.83 -34.89
N PHE A 718 -28.78 45.63 -35.31
CA PHE A 718 -27.98 44.41 -35.13
C PHE A 718 -28.22 43.41 -36.25
N SER A 719 -27.28 42.47 -36.43
CA SER A 719 -27.38 41.37 -37.38
C SER A 719 -27.42 40.04 -36.63
N GLY A 720 -28.53 39.31 -36.70
CA GLY A 720 -28.67 38.02 -36.02
C GLY A 720 -29.25 38.15 -34.62
N SER A 721 -28.42 38.03 -33.58
CA SER A 721 -28.84 38.09 -32.18
C SER A 721 -28.33 39.36 -31.48
N ASN A 722 -29.10 39.86 -30.52
CA ASN A 722 -28.77 41.06 -29.75
C ASN A 722 -28.53 40.74 -28.25
N PRO A 723 -27.44 40.03 -27.89
CA PRO A 723 -27.11 39.83 -26.49
C PRO A 723 -26.65 41.14 -25.85
N ALA A 724 -26.86 41.24 -24.53
CA ALA A 724 -26.29 42.32 -23.72
C ALA A 724 -24.75 42.25 -23.73
N PRO A 725 -24.04 43.39 -23.58
CA PRO A 725 -22.60 43.40 -23.40
C PRO A 725 -22.17 42.57 -22.18
N ALA A 726 -21.09 41.80 -22.33
CA ALA A 726 -20.60 40.91 -21.28
C ALA A 726 -19.87 41.64 -20.14
N SER A 727 -19.38 42.85 -20.38
CA SER A 727 -18.68 43.66 -19.40
C SER A 727 -18.79 45.15 -19.71
N PHE A 728 -18.63 45.95 -18.66
CA PHE A 728 -18.63 47.41 -18.72
C PHE A 728 -17.45 47.94 -17.90
N THR A 729 -16.90 49.08 -18.32
CA THR A 729 -15.93 49.84 -17.53
C THR A 729 -16.35 51.30 -17.41
N LEU A 730 -16.24 51.90 -16.23
CA LEU A 730 -16.43 53.33 -15.99
C LEU A 730 -15.07 53.98 -15.72
N ASN A 731 -14.66 54.94 -16.54
CA ASN A 731 -13.33 55.57 -16.50
C ASN A 731 -12.18 54.54 -16.49
N GLY A 732 -12.35 53.45 -17.24
CA GLY A 732 -11.39 52.34 -17.32
C GLY A 732 -11.47 51.32 -16.17
N GLN A 733 -12.34 51.51 -15.18
CA GLN A 733 -12.53 50.57 -14.07
C GLN A 733 -13.72 49.64 -14.32
N ALA A 734 -13.56 48.34 -14.11
CA ALA A 734 -14.62 47.35 -14.34
C ALA A 734 -15.84 47.61 -13.43
N CYS A 735 -17.05 47.54 -14.00
CA CYS A 735 -18.30 47.63 -13.28
C CYS A 735 -18.91 46.25 -13.02
N THR A 736 -19.65 46.11 -11.93
CA THR A 736 -20.51 44.92 -11.71
C THR A 736 -21.78 45.04 -12.56
N THR A 737 -22.19 43.96 -13.22
CA THR A 737 -23.45 43.90 -13.98
C THR A 737 -24.57 43.33 -13.11
N GLY A 738 -25.75 43.94 -13.09
CA GLY A 738 -26.94 43.33 -12.48
C GLY A 738 -28.09 44.26 -12.26
#